data_AF-A0AAV6L6K2-F1
#
_entry.id   AF-A0AAV6L6K2-F1
#
_cell.length_a   1.000
_cell.length_b   1.000
_cell.length_c   1.000
_cell.angle_alpha   90.00
_cell.angle_beta   90.00
_cell.angle_gamma   90.00
#
_symmetry.space_group_name_H-M   'P 1'
#
loop_
_entity.id
_entity.type
_entity.pdbx_description
1 polymer ?
#
loop_
_entity_poly.entity_id
_entity_poly.type
_entity_poly.pdbx_seq_one_letter_code
_entity_poly.pdbx_strand_id
1 'polypeptide(L)'
;MSVSLTVMTFNLLEDQPEDSPNSWQKRRDLCLSVITSYSPNILCTQQGVSSQLEYLQQGLPGYDQFGISRKGAEDTSDQHCTIFYDKEKVELLEGGTFWLSESPSVPGSTSWGSEVPCIATEHGVVGDMRDAWPNSRVRKNVSLIRTYHGFKGDKQGALEFLKLIFRALCLCWDRQTQDLHVDWILFRGRSLVPASCEVVNDNMDGYYPSSHYPIFAEFMLPRTGDLLKVKVNKLTSTKTQLPYSYYSLPYCPPEKIVDSAENLGEVLRGDRIENSPYVFKMREPQMCNVLCRVILDAKTAKAFREKIDDEYRVNMILDNLPLVVPIRRMDQESAIIYQHGFHVGLKGHYTGTKEEKYFIHNHLAFTVKFHKDPQTESARIVGFEVKPFSIKHEYEGKWSDKTRLATCDPHAKRSVTNSESPQEVEDKKEIIFTYDVEFEDSDVKWAYRWDTYLLMADDQIHWFSIVNSLMIVLFLSGMVAMIMLRTLYRDISKYNQLETQEEAQEETGWKLVHGDVFRPPTNSDLLCVYVGTGVQFFGMILVTMMFAVFGFLSPSNRGGLMTAMLLLWVFMGLFAGYSSARLYKMFKGTEWKKIALRTAFMFPGSVFAVFFVLNALIWGEKSSGAVPFGTMFALVVLWFGISVPLVFVGAYVGFRKPAPEDPVKTNKIPRQIPEQAWYMNPAFSILIGGILPFGAVFIELFFILTSIWLQQFYYIFGFLFIVFVILIITCAEITIVLCYFQLCSEDYLWWWRSYLTSGSSALYLFLYAAFYFFTKLEITKPVSGVLYFGYMLIASYAFFALTGTIGFYACFWFTRLIYSSVKID
;
A
#
# COMPACT_ATOMS: atom_id res chain seq x y z
N MET A 1 33.23 8.16 -15.56
CA MET A 1 32.06 8.48 -16.41
C MET A 1 30.96 7.50 -16.07
N SER A 2 29.76 7.99 -15.76
CA SER A 2 28.53 7.21 -15.62
C SER A 2 28.22 6.50 -16.94
N VAL A 3 27.60 5.31 -16.91
CA VAL A 3 27.06 4.68 -18.13
C VAL A 3 25.63 5.16 -18.29
N SER A 4 25.38 5.85 -19.39
CA SER A 4 24.06 6.22 -19.87
C SER A 4 23.57 5.15 -20.84
N LEU A 5 22.39 4.59 -20.60
CA LEU A 5 21.64 3.84 -21.60
C LEU A 5 20.61 4.79 -22.23
N THR A 6 20.75 5.07 -23.52
CA THR A 6 19.80 5.92 -24.27
C THR A 6 18.84 5.06 -25.09
N VAL A 7 17.55 5.36 -24.97
CA VAL A 7 16.46 4.63 -25.64
C VAL A 7 15.57 5.61 -26.38
N MET A 8 15.27 5.33 -27.65
CA MET A 8 14.33 6.10 -28.46
C MET A 8 13.19 5.21 -28.93
N THR A 9 11.95 5.71 -28.87
CA THR A 9 10.81 5.10 -29.58
C THR A 9 10.31 6.04 -30.67
N PHE A 10 10.12 5.51 -31.88
CA PHE A 10 9.79 6.33 -33.04
C PHE A 10 8.90 5.60 -34.06
N ASN A 11 7.66 6.08 -34.22
CA ASN A 11 6.74 5.58 -35.25
C ASN A 11 7.03 6.26 -36.60
N LEU A 12 7.41 5.46 -37.61
CA LEU A 12 7.91 5.96 -38.90
C LEU A 12 6.81 6.44 -39.87
N LEU A 13 5.55 6.10 -39.58
CA LEU A 13 4.38 6.23 -40.45
C LEU A 13 4.54 5.44 -41.76
N GLU A 14 3.52 4.63 -42.09
CA GLU A 14 3.47 3.89 -43.34
C GLU A 14 3.62 4.80 -44.58
N ASP A 15 4.32 4.30 -45.60
CA ASP A 15 4.54 5.06 -46.83
C ASP A 15 3.21 5.47 -47.48
N GLN A 16 3.16 6.73 -47.93
CA GLN A 16 2.00 7.34 -48.56
C GLN A 16 2.32 7.63 -50.03
N PRO A 17 1.32 7.73 -50.93
CA PRO A 17 1.54 8.06 -52.34
C PRO A 17 2.46 9.28 -52.51
N GLU A 18 3.29 9.29 -53.57
CA GLU A 18 4.35 10.31 -53.77
C GLU A 18 3.85 11.76 -53.72
N ASP A 19 2.61 11.98 -54.15
CA ASP A 19 1.93 13.28 -54.14
C ASP A 19 1.62 13.81 -52.72
N SER A 20 1.61 12.93 -51.72
CA SER A 20 1.40 13.30 -50.32
C SER A 20 2.59 14.10 -49.76
N PRO A 21 2.35 15.11 -48.91
CA PRO A 21 3.43 15.75 -48.14
C PRO A 21 4.08 14.78 -47.13
N ASN A 22 3.39 13.69 -46.78
CA ASN A 22 3.88 12.67 -45.84
C ASN A 22 4.50 11.45 -46.53
N SER A 23 4.81 11.50 -47.83
CA SER A 23 5.47 10.39 -48.53
C SER A 23 6.85 10.10 -47.94
N TRP A 24 7.23 8.82 -47.91
CA TRP A 24 8.52 8.42 -47.32
C TRP A 24 9.71 9.05 -48.03
N GLN A 25 9.66 9.18 -49.36
CA GLN A 25 10.72 9.79 -50.17
C GLN A 25 11.10 11.21 -49.70
N LYS A 26 10.12 11.98 -49.21
CA LYS A 26 10.33 13.36 -48.73
C LYS A 26 10.81 13.42 -47.27
N ARG A 27 10.54 12.38 -46.47
CA ARG A 27 10.83 12.36 -45.02
C ARG A 27 12.03 11.51 -44.62
N ARG A 28 12.44 10.54 -45.45
CA ARG A 28 13.46 9.53 -45.10
C ARG A 28 14.78 10.12 -44.61
N ASP A 29 15.23 11.23 -45.21
CA ASP A 29 16.49 11.89 -44.85
C ASP A 29 16.38 12.64 -43.53
N LEU A 30 15.23 13.25 -43.28
CA LEU A 30 14.92 13.90 -42.01
C LEU A 30 14.81 12.86 -40.87
N CYS A 31 14.14 11.74 -41.11
CA CYS A 31 14.07 10.62 -40.16
C CYS A 31 15.48 10.14 -39.78
N LEU A 32 16.34 9.91 -40.76
CA LEU A 32 17.72 9.48 -40.53
C LEU A 32 18.54 10.55 -39.79
N SER A 33 18.38 11.82 -40.16
CA SER A 33 19.05 12.95 -39.49
C SER A 33 18.68 13.05 -38.01
N VAL A 34 17.40 12.88 -37.67
CA VAL A 34 16.94 12.92 -36.27
C VAL A 34 17.53 11.74 -35.48
N ILE A 35 17.47 10.53 -36.03
CA ILE A 35 18.03 9.34 -35.35
C ILE A 35 19.54 9.49 -35.14
N THR A 36 20.28 9.97 -36.16
CA THR A 36 21.74 10.13 -36.08
C THR A 36 22.17 11.27 -35.16
N SER A 37 21.39 12.35 -35.07
CA SER A 37 21.62 13.47 -34.14
C SER A 37 21.58 13.01 -32.67
N TYR A 38 20.57 12.21 -32.31
CA TYR A 38 20.39 11.72 -30.94
C TYR A 38 21.20 10.46 -30.63
N SER A 39 21.58 9.67 -31.65
CA SER A 39 22.43 8.47 -31.51
C SER A 39 22.01 7.49 -30.38
N PRO A 40 20.73 7.07 -30.32
CA PRO A 40 20.22 6.24 -29.23
C PRO A 40 20.90 4.87 -29.19
N ASN A 41 21.27 4.35 -28.02
CA ASN A 41 21.84 2.98 -27.95
C ASN A 41 20.83 1.93 -28.46
N ILE A 42 19.54 2.20 -28.27
CA ILE A 42 18.44 1.33 -28.67
C ILE A 42 17.32 2.18 -29.26
N LEU A 43 16.92 1.87 -30.48
CA LEU A 43 15.85 2.54 -31.23
C LEU A 43 14.73 1.53 -31.53
N CYS A 44 13.54 1.81 -31.00
CA CYS A 44 12.34 1.01 -31.23
C CYS A 44 11.46 1.70 -32.29
N THR A 45 11.26 1.07 -33.44
CA THR A 45 10.44 1.61 -34.53
C THR A 45 9.11 0.90 -34.68
N GLN A 46 8.07 1.64 -35.10
CA GLN A 46 6.72 1.13 -35.39
C GLN A 46 6.28 1.56 -36.78
N GLN A 47 5.37 0.77 -37.39
CA GLN A 47 4.80 0.98 -38.73
C GLN A 47 5.80 1.03 -39.89
N GLY A 48 7.06 0.61 -39.67
CA GLY A 48 8.06 0.55 -40.73
C GLY A 48 7.79 -0.61 -41.69
N VAL A 49 7.77 -0.34 -42.99
CA VAL A 49 7.79 -1.40 -44.03
C VAL A 49 9.24 -1.73 -44.40
N SER A 50 9.49 -2.89 -45.02
CA SER A 50 10.85 -3.39 -45.29
C SER A 50 11.74 -2.38 -46.04
N SER A 51 11.21 -1.66 -47.02
CA SER A 51 11.97 -0.64 -47.76
C SER A 51 12.41 0.55 -46.90
N GLN A 52 11.59 0.95 -45.91
CA GLN A 52 11.94 2.03 -44.96
C GLN A 52 13.01 1.55 -43.98
N LEU A 53 12.89 0.32 -43.49
CA LEU A 53 13.84 -0.28 -42.55
C LEU A 53 15.20 -0.56 -43.20
N GLU A 54 15.21 -1.03 -44.45
CA GLU A 54 16.44 -1.20 -45.23
C GLU A 54 17.15 0.13 -45.44
N TYR A 55 16.40 1.20 -45.72
CA TYR A 55 16.96 2.55 -45.84
C TYR A 55 17.63 3.01 -44.53
N LEU A 56 16.94 2.85 -43.40
CA LEU A 56 17.51 3.18 -42.09
C LEU A 56 18.73 2.32 -41.77
N GLN A 57 18.70 1.02 -42.07
CA GLN A 57 19.83 0.11 -41.87
C GLN A 57 21.06 0.52 -42.70
N GLN A 58 20.87 1.00 -43.92
CA GLN A 58 21.94 1.54 -44.76
C GLN A 58 22.51 2.86 -44.20
N GLY A 59 21.65 3.72 -43.66
CA GLY A 59 22.03 4.99 -43.04
C GLY A 59 22.65 4.86 -41.63
N LEU A 60 22.47 3.71 -40.97
CA LEU A 60 22.92 3.43 -39.60
C LEU A 60 23.90 2.24 -39.58
N PRO A 61 25.12 2.37 -40.15
CA PRO A 61 26.05 1.25 -40.31
C PRO A 61 26.53 0.62 -38.98
N GLY A 62 26.51 1.38 -37.89
CA GLY A 62 26.85 0.90 -36.53
C GLY A 62 25.73 0.12 -35.83
N TYR A 63 24.52 0.09 -36.40
CA TYR A 63 23.35 -0.53 -35.79
C TYR A 63 23.04 -1.87 -36.43
N ASP A 64 22.55 -2.82 -35.63
CA ASP A 64 21.86 -4.01 -36.11
C ASP A 64 20.37 -3.85 -35.88
N GLN A 65 19.56 -4.65 -36.57
CA GLN A 65 18.11 -4.66 -36.40
C GLN A 65 17.56 -6.05 -36.10
N PHE A 66 16.52 -6.09 -35.27
CA PHE A 66 15.75 -7.29 -34.98
C PHE A 66 14.25 -6.97 -35.02
N GLY A 67 13.50 -7.73 -35.83
CA GLY A 67 12.05 -7.60 -35.97
C GLY A 67 11.55 -8.41 -37.17
N ILE A 68 10.31 -8.87 -37.11
CA ILE A 68 9.63 -9.52 -38.24
C ILE A 68 8.33 -8.78 -38.58
N SER A 69 7.82 -9.01 -39.77
CA SER A 69 6.54 -8.48 -40.23
C SER A 69 5.39 -8.99 -39.36
N ARG A 70 4.34 -8.18 -39.21
CA ARG A 70 3.11 -8.58 -38.52
C ARG A 70 2.38 -9.74 -39.17
N LYS A 71 2.73 -10.13 -40.40
CA LYS A 71 2.22 -11.34 -41.06
C LYS A 71 3.10 -12.58 -40.85
N GLY A 72 4.30 -12.43 -40.29
CA GLY A 72 5.24 -13.51 -40.01
C GLY A 72 6.57 -13.32 -40.73
N ALA A 73 7.50 -14.25 -40.50
CA ALA A 73 8.85 -14.19 -41.07
C ALA A 73 8.89 -14.47 -42.59
N GLU A 74 7.90 -15.19 -43.12
CA GLU A 74 7.83 -15.56 -44.54
C GLU A 74 7.19 -14.46 -45.42
N ASP A 75 6.38 -13.59 -44.82
CA ASP A 75 5.68 -12.50 -45.53
C ASP A 75 6.11 -11.14 -45.00
N THR A 76 7.11 -10.54 -45.66
CA THR A 76 7.66 -9.22 -45.36
C THR A 76 6.87 -8.06 -45.98
N SER A 77 5.73 -8.32 -46.63
CA SER A 77 4.96 -7.30 -47.35
C SER A 77 4.29 -6.23 -46.47
N ASP A 78 4.31 -6.41 -45.16
CA ASP A 78 3.53 -5.62 -44.21
C ASP A 78 4.42 -4.94 -43.16
N GLN A 79 3.80 -4.16 -42.28
CA GLN A 79 4.48 -3.37 -41.26
C GLN A 79 5.19 -4.25 -40.23
N HIS A 80 6.33 -3.74 -39.75
CA HIS A 80 7.17 -4.37 -38.74
C HIS A 80 7.18 -3.54 -37.44
N CYS A 81 7.57 -4.20 -36.36
CA CYS A 81 8.01 -3.56 -35.12
C CYS A 81 9.49 -3.92 -34.94
N THR A 82 10.38 -2.98 -35.23
CA THR A 82 11.82 -3.29 -35.36
C THR A 82 12.61 -2.57 -34.29
N ILE A 83 13.48 -3.32 -33.62
CA ILE A 83 14.44 -2.79 -32.65
C ILE A 83 15.80 -2.70 -33.33
N PHE A 84 16.28 -1.47 -33.51
CA PHE A 84 17.66 -1.20 -33.88
C PHE A 84 18.51 -1.04 -32.61
N TYR A 85 19.72 -1.57 -32.60
CA TYR A 85 20.64 -1.44 -31.48
C TYR A 85 22.07 -1.23 -31.95
N ASP A 86 22.81 -0.40 -31.22
CA ASP A 86 24.22 -0.11 -31.49
C ASP A 86 25.09 -1.34 -31.16
N LYS A 87 25.68 -1.97 -32.18
CA LYS A 87 26.43 -3.23 -32.06
C LYS A 87 27.68 -3.12 -31.19
N GLU A 88 28.18 -1.92 -30.99
CA GLU A 88 29.36 -1.67 -30.15
C GLU A 88 29.00 -1.56 -28.66
N LYS A 89 27.73 -1.24 -28.35
CA LYS A 89 27.26 -0.96 -26.98
C LYS A 89 26.28 -2.01 -26.44
N VAL A 90 25.59 -2.73 -27.32
CA VAL A 90 24.45 -3.58 -27.00
C VAL A 90 24.54 -4.90 -27.78
N GLU A 91 24.36 -6.04 -27.11
CA GLU A 91 24.33 -7.38 -27.75
C GLU A 91 22.95 -8.03 -27.66
N LEU A 92 22.50 -8.62 -28.78
CA LEU A 92 21.31 -9.48 -28.84
C LEU A 92 21.59 -10.87 -28.28
N LEU A 93 20.81 -11.28 -27.29
CA LEU A 93 20.97 -12.57 -26.62
C LEU A 93 19.89 -13.56 -26.97
N GLU A 94 18.66 -13.10 -26.80
CA GLU A 94 17.42 -13.85 -27.00
C GLU A 94 16.39 -12.83 -27.46
N GLY A 95 15.63 -13.14 -28.49
CA GLY A 95 14.64 -12.23 -29.03
C GLY A 95 13.54 -13.02 -29.71
N GLY A 96 12.34 -12.48 -29.67
CA GLY A 96 11.15 -13.11 -30.24
C GLY A 96 10.15 -12.08 -30.70
N THR A 97 9.27 -12.47 -31.61
CA THR A 97 8.07 -11.69 -31.93
C THR A 97 6.86 -12.58 -31.72
N PHE A 98 5.86 -12.04 -31.04
CA PHE A 98 4.61 -12.73 -30.77
C PHE A 98 3.41 -11.84 -31.12
N TRP A 99 2.29 -12.49 -31.45
CA TRP A 99 1.06 -11.83 -31.80
C TRP A 99 0.25 -11.48 -30.55
N LEU A 100 -0.26 -10.26 -30.51
CA LEU A 100 -1.09 -9.77 -29.43
C LEU A 100 -2.52 -10.24 -29.69
N SER A 101 -2.73 -11.53 -29.45
CA SER A 101 -3.98 -12.25 -29.67
C SER A 101 -4.16 -13.35 -28.62
N GLU A 102 -5.28 -14.07 -28.64
CA GLU A 102 -5.49 -15.27 -27.82
C GLU A 102 -4.59 -16.44 -28.25
N SER A 103 -3.89 -16.31 -29.38
CA SER A 103 -2.95 -17.31 -29.92
C SER A 103 -1.59 -16.67 -30.27
N PRO A 104 -0.77 -16.27 -29.27
CA PRO A 104 0.41 -15.45 -29.50
C PRO A 104 1.52 -16.08 -30.35
N SER A 105 1.54 -17.40 -30.48
CA SER A 105 2.50 -18.15 -31.28
C SER A 105 2.09 -18.34 -32.74
N VAL A 106 0.88 -17.92 -33.13
CA VAL A 106 0.34 -18.10 -34.48
C VAL A 106 0.53 -16.83 -35.30
N PRO A 107 1.33 -16.87 -36.39
CA PRO A 107 1.52 -15.72 -37.26
C PRO A 107 0.23 -15.16 -37.86
N GLY A 108 0.09 -13.84 -37.84
CA GLY A 108 -1.07 -13.12 -38.37
C GLY A 108 -2.35 -13.24 -37.53
N SER A 109 -2.29 -13.80 -36.32
CA SER A 109 -3.48 -13.98 -35.50
C SER A 109 -4.04 -12.65 -34.97
N THR A 110 -5.37 -12.54 -34.93
CA THR A 110 -6.13 -11.38 -34.45
C THR A 110 -7.12 -11.82 -33.38
N SER A 111 -7.25 -11.03 -32.31
CA SER A 111 -8.28 -11.24 -31.29
C SER A 111 -8.86 -9.91 -30.82
N TRP A 112 -9.92 -9.97 -30.01
CA TRP A 112 -10.52 -8.81 -29.35
C TRP A 112 -10.96 -7.68 -30.29
N GLY A 113 -11.44 -8.02 -31.48
CA GLY A 113 -11.98 -7.04 -32.43
C GLY A 113 -10.92 -6.17 -33.11
N SER A 114 -9.64 -6.56 -33.09
CA SER A 114 -8.58 -5.87 -33.84
C SER A 114 -8.83 -5.93 -35.35
N GLU A 115 -8.72 -4.79 -36.03
CA GLU A 115 -8.87 -4.71 -37.50
C GLU A 115 -7.67 -5.33 -38.23
N VAL A 116 -6.50 -5.38 -37.58
CA VAL A 116 -5.23 -5.87 -38.13
C VAL A 116 -4.47 -6.70 -37.09
N PRO A 117 -3.57 -7.62 -37.50
CA PRO A 117 -2.68 -8.33 -36.57
C PRO A 117 -1.74 -7.34 -35.87
N CYS A 118 -1.74 -7.34 -34.53
CA CYS A 118 -0.80 -6.56 -33.74
C CYS A 118 0.30 -7.48 -33.21
N ILE A 119 1.56 -7.04 -33.28
CA ILE A 119 2.71 -7.79 -32.79
C ILE A 119 3.45 -7.03 -31.69
N ALA A 120 4.14 -7.79 -30.84
CA ALA A 120 5.17 -7.27 -29.96
C ALA A 120 6.49 -7.97 -30.31
N THR A 121 7.53 -7.17 -30.49
CA THR A 121 8.89 -7.66 -30.69
C THR A 121 9.67 -7.40 -29.42
N GLU A 122 10.27 -8.46 -28.89
CA GLU A 122 11.07 -8.41 -27.69
C GLU A 122 12.53 -8.72 -28.00
N HIS A 123 13.40 -7.94 -27.38
CA HIS A 123 14.84 -8.06 -27.47
C HIS A 123 15.41 -8.16 -26.06
N GLY A 124 16.00 -9.31 -25.78
CA GLY A 124 16.79 -9.57 -24.59
C GLY A 124 18.19 -8.99 -24.75
N VAL A 125 18.46 -7.91 -24.03
CA VAL A 125 19.71 -7.14 -24.05
C VAL A 125 20.57 -7.45 -22.83
N VAL A 126 21.87 -7.68 -23.04
CA VAL A 126 22.92 -7.32 -22.06
C VAL A 126 23.92 -6.43 -22.77
N GLY A 127 24.23 -5.27 -22.19
CA GLY A 127 25.30 -4.41 -22.71
C GLY A 127 26.65 -5.04 -22.42
N ASP A 128 27.43 -5.34 -23.46
CA ASP A 128 28.82 -5.79 -23.38
C ASP A 128 29.71 -4.56 -23.64
N MET A 129 30.29 -3.99 -22.58
CA MET A 129 31.18 -2.82 -22.69
C MET A 129 32.56 -3.26 -23.21
N ARG A 130 32.73 -3.30 -24.53
CA ARG A 130 33.95 -3.79 -25.19
C ARG A 130 35.21 -2.93 -25.06
N ASP A 131 35.15 -1.78 -24.40
CA ASP A 131 36.36 -1.05 -24.02
C ASP A 131 37.13 -1.69 -22.84
N ALA A 132 36.64 -2.79 -22.26
CA ALA A 132 37.20 -3.33 -21.01
C ALA A 132 37.85 -4.73 -21.04
N TRP A 133 37.47 -5.73 -21.88
CA TRP A 133 38.24 -7.00 -21.93
C TRP A 133 37.87 -7.95 -23.11
N PRO A 134 38.82 -8.64 -23.78
CA PRO A 134 38.54 -9.40 -25.01
C PRO A 134 38.19 -10.89 -24.84
N ASN A 135 38.09 -11.46 -23.63
CA ASN A 135 37.94 -12.92 -23.48
C ASN A 135 37.13 -13.32 -22.22
N SER A 136 35.80 -13.42 -22.32
CA SER A 136 35.07 -14.40 -21.49
C SER A 136 33.71 -14.77 -22.12
N ARG A 137 33.41 -16.08 -22.13
CA ARG A 137 32.13 -16.65 -22.58
C ARG A 137 31.16 -16.68 -21.39
N VAL A 138 30.02 -15.97 -21.51
CA VAL A 138 29.06 -15.67 -20.42
C VAL A 138 27.70 -16.37 -20.65
N ARG A 139 27.04 -16.82 -19.56
CA ARG A 139 25.58 -17.01 -19.48
C ARG A 139 24.97 -15.85 -18.67
N LYS A 140 23.94 -15.20 -19.23
CA LYS A 140 23.64 -13.75 -19.15
C LYS A 140 22.30 -13.44 -18.44
N ASN A 141 22.24 -12.39 -17.60
CA ASN A 141 21.01 -11.81 -17.03
C ASN A 141 20.40 -10.78 -18.00
N VAL A 142 19.31 -11.15 -18.66
CA VAL A 142 18.69 -10.43 -19.79
C VAL A 142 17.84 -9.23 -19.32
N SER A 143 18.16 -8.00 -19.73
CA SER A 143 17.22 -6.87 -19.68
C SER A 143 16.30 -6.93 -20.89
N LEU A 144 15.00 -7.09 -20.67
CA LEU A 144 14.04 -7.32 -21.75
C LEU A 144 13.44 -5.99 -22.25
N ILE A 145 13.74 -5.62 -23.49
CA ILE A 145 13.14 -4.46 -24.16
C ILE A 145 12.02 -4.97 -25.05
N ARG A 146 10.85 -4.35 -24.97
CA ARG A 146 9.68 -4.71 -25.77
C ARG A 146 9.18 -3.48 -26.52
N THR A 147 8.96 -3.63 -27.82
CA THR A 147 8.25 -2.65 -28.62
C THR A 147 6.92 -3.25 -29.09
N TYR A 148 5.89 -2.42 -29.14
CA TYR A 148 4.51 -2.85 -29.40
C TYR A 148 3.95 -2.11 -30.60
N HIS A 149 3.18 -2.82 -31.42
CA HIS A 149 2.39 -2.19 -32.47
C HIS A 149 1.20 -1.44 -31.87
N GLY A 150 0.74 -0.37 -32.53
CA GLY A 150 -0.49 0.32 -32.13
C GLY A 150 -1.72 -0.57 -32.27
N PHE A 151 -2.65 -0.49 -31.32
CA PHE A 151 -3.93 -1.19 -31.41
C PHE A 151 -4.94 -0.38 -32.21
N LYS A 152 -5.58 -1.02 -33.20
CA LYS A 152 -6.66 -0.43 -33.99
C LYS A 152 -7.89 -1.33 -33.92
N GLY A 153 -8.90 -0.88 -33.17
CA GLY A 153 -10.11 -1.64 -32.91
C GLY A 153 -11.05 -0.88 -31.97
N ASP A 154 -12.02 -1.57 -31.39
CA ASP A 154 -12.99 -0.97 -30.48
C ASP A 154 -12.41 -0.68 -29.08
N LYS A 155 -13.11 0.15 -28.30
CA LYS A 155 -12.66 0.57 -26.96
C LYS A 155 -12.50 -0.60 -25.99
N GLN A 156 -13.28 -1.67 -26.18
CA GLN A 156 -13.26 -2.84 -25.31
C GLN A 156 -12.07 -3.75 -25.64
N GLY A 157 -11.75 -3.93 -26.93
CA GLY A 157 -10.54 -4.58 -27.40
C GLY A 157 -9.27 -3.83 -26.97
N ALA A 158 -9.29 -2.50 -27.02
CA ALA A 158 -8.17 -1.68 -26.55
C ALA A 158 -7.89 -1.90 -25.05
N LEU A 159 -8.94 -2.11 -24.25
CA LEU A 159 -8.79 -2.39 -22.82
C LEU A 159 -8.18 -3.77 -22.54
N GLU A 160 -8.59 -4.82 -23.27
CA GLU A 160 -7.99 -6.16 -23.15
C GLU A 160 -6.54 -6.18 -23.66
N PHE A 161 -6.27 -5.46 -24.74
CA PHE A 161 -4.92 -5.20 -25.26
C PHE A 161 -4.03 -4.52 -24.21
N LEU A 162 -4.53 -3.45 -23.57
CA LEU A 162 -3.81 -2.74 -22.50
C LEU A 162 -3.62 -3.63 -21.27
N LYS A 163 -4.60 -4.45 -20.87
CA LYS A 163 -4.44 -5.40 -19.74
C LYS A 163 -3.32 -6.41 -19.99
N LEU A 164 -3.13 -6.87 -21.22
CA LEU A 164 -2.03 -7.77 -21.59
C LEU A 164 -0.66 -7.10 -21.41
N ILE A 165 -0.57 -5.80 -21.71
CA ILE A 165 0.65 -4.99 -21.60
C ILE A 165 0.91 -4.53 -20.16
N PHE A 166 -0.11 -4.10 -19.43
CA PHE A 166 -0.01 -3.40 -18.13
C PHE A 166 0.06 -4.29 -16.89
N ARG A 167 0.17 -5.62 -17.03
CA ARG A 167 0.31 -6.53 -15.87
C ARG A 167 1.59 -6.33 -15.03
N ALA A 168 2.47 -5.34 -15.32
CA ALA A 168 3.77 -5.26 -14.64
C ALA A 168 4.53 -3.90 -14.52
N LEU A 169 4.03 -2.72 -14.91
CA LEU A 169 4.91 -1.55 -15.15
C LEU A 169 4.47 -0.19 -14.55
N CYS A 170 5.45 0.68 -14.28
CA CYS A 170 5.30 2.09 -13.89
C CYS A 170 5.55 3.03 -15.10
N LEU A 171 4.98 4.25 -15.04
CA LEU A 171 4.96 5.24 -16.13
C LEU A 171 6.02 6.34 -15.94
N CYS A 172 6.62 6.81 -17.03
CA CYS A 172 7.30 8.12 -17.09
C CYS A 172 6.45 9.08 -17.92
N TRP A 173 6.22 10.30 -17.41
CA TRP A 173 5.45 11.34 -18.09
C TRP A 173 6.00 12.73 -17.76
N ASP A 174 6.19 13.58 -18.77
CA ASP A 174 6.39 15.02 -18.58
C ASP A 174 5.04 15.74 -18.67
N ARG A 175 4.77 16.62 -17.71
CA ARG A 175 3.45 17.20 -17.44
C ARG A 175 3.16 18.47 -18.25
N GLN A 176 4.06 18.91 -19.12
CA GLN A 176 4.00 20.26 -19.71
C GLN A 176 3.31 20.39 -21.07
N THR A 177 2.97 19.31 -21.79
CA THR A 177 2.29 19.42 -23.10
C THR A 177 0.91 18.77 -23.06
N GLN A 178 -0.14 19.54 -23.39
CA GLN A 178 -1.55 19.13 -23.37
C GLN A 178 -2.01 18.42 -24.65
N ASP A 179 -1.09 17.95 -25.50
CA ASP A 179 -1.45 17.28 -26.75
C ASP A 179 -1.61 15.77 -26.56
N LEU A 180 -2.53 15.15 -27.32
CA LEU A 180 -2.81 13.72 -27.31
C LEU A 180 -1.57 12.91 -27.76
N HIS A 181 -0.65 12.62 -26.84
CA HIS A 181 0.49 11.75 -27.09
C HIS A 181 0.11 10.27 -26.91
N VAL A 182 0.40 9.43 -27.90
CA VAL A 182 0.05 8.00 -27.91
C VAL A 182 1.25 7.07 -27.78
N ASP A 183 2.47 7.59 -27.91
CA ASP A 183 3.73 6.84 -27.78
C ASP A 183 4.30 6.97 -26.36
N TRP A 184 4.93 5.90 -25.86
CA TRP A 184 5.39 5.80 -24.45
C TRP A 184 6.66 4.96 -24.32
N ILE A 185 7.57 5.36 -23.42
CA ILE A 185 8.65 4.51 -22.90
C ILE A 185 8.29 4.07 -21.48
N LEU A 186 8.04 2.78 -21.30
CA LEU A 186 7.74 2.17 -20.01
C LEU A 186 8.95 1.42 -19.49
N PHE A 187 9.26 1.55 -18.19
CA PHE A 187 10.41 0.88 -17.57
C PHE A 187 10.03 0.19 -16.27
N ARG A 188 10.80 -0.85 -15.91
CA ARG A 188 10.65 -1.61 -14.66
C ARG A 188 11.98 -1.68 -13.92
N GLY A 189 12.00 -1.18 -12.70
CA GLY A 189 13.16 -1.25 -11.82
C GLY A 189 13.34 0.06 -11.08
N ARG A 190 13.28 0.02 -9.74
CA ARG A 190 13.32 1.24 -8.92
C ARG A 190 14.66 1.97 -8.94
N SER A 191 15.69 1.33 -9.49
CA SER A 191 17.05 1.89 -9.67
C SER A 191 17.30 2.45 -11.07
N LEU A 192 16.38 2.27 -12.03
CA LEU A 192 16.42 2.96 -13.33
C LEU A 192 15.51 4.18 -13.21
N VAL A 193 16.08 5.34 -12.92
CA VAL A 193 15.37 6.63 -13.05
C VAL A 193 15.93 7.28 -14.32
N PRO A 194 15.08 7.69 -15.28
CA PRO A 194 15.59 8.40 -16.43
C PRO A 194 16.21 9.73 -15.96
N ALA A 195 17.44 9.96 -16.37
CA ALA A 195 18.16 11.20 -16.19
C ALA A 195 17.50 12.34 -16.96
N SER A 196 16.98 12.02 -18.14
CA SER A 196 16.24 12.92 -19.02
C SER A 196 15.19 12.14 -19.82
N CYS A 197 14.09 12.80 -20.12
CA CYS A 197 13.09 12.36 -21.10
C CYS A 197 12.72 13.57 -21.96
N GLU A 198 12.71 13.40 -23.27
CA GLU A 198 12.45 14.47 -24.23
C GLU A 198 11.51 13.98 -25.34
N VAL A 199 10.57 14.84 -25.72
CA VAL A 199 9.78 14.68 -26.96
C VAL A 199 10.49 15.46 -28.05
N VAL A 200 11.03 14.76 -29.03
CA VAL A 200 11.84 15.34 -30.11
C VAL A 200 10.93 16.02 -31.12
N ASN A 201 10.97 17.35 -31.18
CA ASN A 201 10.13 18.18 -32.06
C ASN A 201 10.89 18.79 -33.23
N ASP A 202 12.07 18.23 -33.54
CA ASP A 202 12.91 18.62 -34.67
C ASP A 202 12.15 18.58 -36.00
N ASN A 203 12.28 19.66 -36.77
CA ASN A 203 11.72 19.79 -38.11
C ASN A 203 12.73 20.47 -39.04
N MET A 204 12.62 20.21 -40.33
CA MET A 204 13.32 20.96 -41.38
C MET A 204 12.29 21.70 -42.21
N ASP A 205 12.41 23.02 -42.30
CA ASP A 205 11.53 23.90 -43.10
C ASP A 205 10.02 23.70 -42.84
N GLY A 206 9.65 23.40 -41.58
CA GLY A 206 8.26 23.17 -41.18
C GLY A 206 7.72 21.77 -41.48
N TYR A 207 8.55 20.86 -42.00
CA TYR A 207 8.22 19.46 -42.20
C TYR A 207 8.78 18.59 -41.07
N TYR A 208 7.93 17.72 -40.53
CA TYR A 208 8.28 16.79 -39.46
C TYR A 208 8.70 15.43 -40.02
N PRO A 209 9.57 14.68 -39.31
CA PRO A 209 10.04 13.38 -39.76
C PRO A 209 8.89 12.34 -39.83
N SER A 210 7.83 12.50 -39.03
CA SER A 210 6.64 11.64 -39.02
C SER A 210 5.43 12.41 -38.52
N SER A 211 4.24 11.81 -38.57
CA SER A 211 3.05 12.32 -37.88
C SER A 211 3.11 12.10 -36.36
N HIS A 212 4.14 11.42 -35.86
CA HIS A 212 4.43 11.20 -34.45
C HIS A 212 5.79 11.81 -34.09
N TYR A 213 5.89 12.39 -32.89
CA TYR A 213 7.16 12.84 -32.34
C TYR A 213 7.93 11.67 -31.72
N PRO A 214 9.22 11.49 -32.03
CA PRO A 214 10.05 10.54 -31.30
C PRO A 214 10.11 10.88 -29.81
N ILE A 215 10.13 9.87 -28.94
CA ILE A 215 10.45 10.05 -27.53
C ILE A 215 11.84 9.50 -27.28
N PHE A 216 12.68 10.29 -26.63
CA PHE A 216 14.02 9.93 -26.22
C PHE A 216 14.11 9.91 -24.69
N ALA A 217 14.76 8.89 -24.13
CA ALA A 217 15.01 8.77 -22.69
C ALA A 217 16.44 8.30 -22.42
N GLU A 218 17.09 8.90 -21.45
CA GLU A 218 18.42 8.53 -20.97
C GLU A 218 18.33 7.94 -19.57
N PHE A 219 18.92 6.77 -19.32
CA PHE A 219 18.95 6.12 -18.01
C PHE A 219 20.37 6.03 -17.47
N MET A 220 20.60 6.44 -16.21
CA MET A 220 21.90 6.27 -15.54
C MET A 220 21.95 4.98 -14.70
N LEU A 221 23.03 4.21 -14.86
CA LEU A 221 23.31 3.01 -14.05
C LEU A 221 24.37 3.32 -12.99
N PRO A 222 24.11 3.03 -11.68
CA PRO A 222 25.02 3.47 -10.63
C PRO A 222 26.36 2.72 -10.59
N ARG A 223 27.47 3.46 -10.48
CA ARG A 223 28.87 2.98 -10.36
C ARG A 223 29.49 3.37 -9.00
N THR A 224 30.65 2.78 -8.72
CA THR A 224 31.55 3.23 -7.64
C THR A 224 31.83 4.73 -7.77
N GLY A 225 31.67 5.48 -6.67
CA GLY A 225 31.88 6.94 -6.61
C GLY A 225 30.61 7.78 -6.82
N ASP A 226 29.48 7.17 -7.21
CA ASP A 226 28.23 7.92 -7.40
C ASP A 226 27.71 8.50 -6.09
N LEU A 227 27.12 9.69 -6.18
CA LEU A 227 26.57 10.40 -5.03
C LEU A 227 25.22 9.82 -4.65
N LEU A 228 25.15 9.18 -3.48
CA LEU A 228 23.91 8.75 -2.87
C LEU A 228 23.38 9.84 -1.94
N LYS A 229 22.17 10.31 -2.23
CA LYS A 229 21.49 11.33 -1.42
C LYS A 229 20.65 10.66 -0.34
N VAL A 230 21.02 10.87 0.92
CA VAL A 230 20.22 10.43 2.07
C VAL A 230 19.09 11.43 2.27
N LYS A 231 17.90 10.94 2.58
CA LYS A 231 16.74 11.76 2.94
C LYS A 231 16.46 11.62 4.44
N VAL A 232 16.04 12.71 5.08
CA VAL A 232 15.55 12.68 6.46
C VAL A 232 14.03 12.62 6.45
N ASN A 233 13.43 12.06 7.49
CA ASN A 233 11.97 12.00 7.63
C ASN A 233 11.54 12.74 8.92
N LYS A 234 10.96 11.98 9.86
CA LYS A 234 10.36 12.51 11.09
C LYS A 234 11.04 11.93 12.32
N LEU A 235 10.96 12.67 13.42
CA LEU A 235 11.26 12.23 14.76
C LEU A 235 10.04 11.48 15.32
N THR A 236 10.22 10.27 15.83
CA THR A 236 9.13 9.48 16.45
C THR A 236 9.49 9.05 17.86
N SER A 237 8.48 8.88 18.72
CA SER A 237 8.66 8.42 20.10
C SER A 237 7.51 7.50 20.48
N THR A 238 7.81 6.39 21.16
CA THR A 238 6.82 5.45 21.70
C THR A 238 6.11 6.01 22.95
N LYS A 239 6.73 6.97 23.66
CA LYS A 239 6.16 7.63 24.84
C LYS A 239 5.16 8.73 24.52
N THR A 240 5.36 9.43 23.41
CA THR A 240 4.51 10.58 23.06
C THR A 240 3.66 10.36 21.81
N GLN A 241 3.97 9.40 20.94
CA GLN A 241 3.16 9.11 19.73
C GLN A 241 2.89 10.34 18.83
N LEU A 242 3.68 11.41 18.98
CA LEU A 242 3.55 12.66 18.25
C LEU A 242 4.81 12.83 17.38
N PRO A 243 4.70 12.69 16.05
CA PRO A 243 5.88 12.83 15.20
C PRO A 243 6.24 14.31 15.01
N TYR A 244 7.52 14.64 14.92
CA TYR A 244 8.00 15.99 14.59
C TYR A 244 8.89 15.96 13.34
N SER A 245 8.99 17.03 12.56
CA SER A 245 9.95 17.06 11.44
C SER A 245 11.37 16.95 11.97
N TYR A 246 12.28 16.35 11.21
CA TYR A 246 13.70 16.30 11.55
C TYR A 246 14.25 17.70 11.90
N TYR A 247 13.94 18.71 11.08
CA TYR A 247 14.40 20.09 11.29
C TYR A 247 13.62 20.87 12.37
N SER A 248 12.75 20.22 13.14
CA SER A 248 12.18 20.83 14.36
C SER A 248 13.22 21.00 15.47
N LEU A 249 14.28 20.18 15.43
CA LEU A 249 15.49 20.34 16.23
C LEU A 249 16.56 21.05 15.39
N PRO A 250 17.50 21.77 16.03
CA PRO A 250 18.54 22.53 15.33
C PRO A 250 19.67 21.62 14.81
N TYR A 251 19.30 20.60 14.02
CA TYR A 251 20.23 19.85 13.19
C TYR A 251 20.71 20.70 12.01
N CYS A 252 21.75 20.25 11.33
CA CYS A 252 22.34 20.95 10.18
C CYS A 252 21.35 21.04 9.01
N PRO A 253 20.85 22.23 8.63
CA PRO A 253 19.97 22.37 7.49
C PRO A 253 20.76 22.48 6.17
N PRO A 254 20.26 21.94 5.05
CA PRO A 254 20.78 22.25 3.72
C PRO A 254 20.40 23.70 3.32
N GLU A 255 21.00 24.23 2.24
CA GLU A 255 20.72 25.59 1.74
C GLU A 255 19.23 25.86 1.50
N LYS A 256 18.52 24.84 0.98
CA LYS A 256 17.08 24.86 0.79
C LYS A 256 16.48 23.52 1.16
N ILE A 257 15.48 23.54 2.02
CA ILE A 257 14.70 22.35 2.38
C ILE A 257 13.64 22.12 1.29
N VAL A 258 13.64 20.92 0.72
CA VAL A 258 12.72 20.48 -0.33
C VAL A 258 12.00 19.22 0.16
N ASP A 259 10.68 19.28 0.25
CA ASP A 259 9.83 18.14 0.57
C ASP A 259 9.69 17.22 -0.65
N SER A 260 9.80 15.92 -0.43
CA SER A 260 9.73 14.85 -1.42
C SER A 260 8.58 13.88 -1.16
N ALA A 261 7.55 14.23 -0.38
CA ALA A 261 6.38 13.37 -0.18
C ALA A 261 5.65 13.11 -1.52
N GLU A 262 5.43 11.84 -1.86
CA GLU A 262 4.99 11.43 -3.21
C GLU A 262 3.48 11.12 -3.27
N ASN A 263 2.85 10.74 -2.15
CA ASN A 263 1.44 10.35 -2.15
C ASN A 263 0.66 10.76 -0.88
N LEU A 264 -0.67 10.71 -1.01
CA LEU A 264 -1.62 11.10 0.05
C LEU A 264 -1.42 10.27 1.34
N GLY A 265 -1.13 8.97 1.20
CA GLY A 265 -0.94 8.08 2.33
C GLY A 265 0.33 8.38 3.14
N GLU A 266 1.42 8.83 2.51
CA GLU A 266 2.62 9.31 3.22
C GLU A 266 2.29 10.54 4.07
N VAL A 267 1.57 11.50 3.48
CA VAL A 267 1.16 12.72 4.19
C VAL A 267 0.25 12.41 5.38
N LEU A 268 -0.70 11.48 5.24
CA LEU A 268 -1.61 11.10 6.33
C LEU A 268 -0.94 10.27 7.43
N ARG A 269 0.19 9.60 7.15
CA ARG A 269 1.06 9.00 8.17
C ARG A 269 1.95 10.03 8.87
N GLY A 270 1.89 11.29 8.46
CA GLY A 270 2.76 12.36 8.94
C GLY A 270 4.22 12.18 8.50
N ASP A 271 4.48 11.51 7.38
CA ASP A 271 5.82 11.47 6.79
C ASP A 271 6.17 12.85 6.21
N ARG A 272 7.39 13.32 6.50
CA ARG A 272 7.97 14.59 6.05
C ARG A 272 9.34 14.29 5.48
N ILE A 273 9.35 13.79 4.24
CA ILE A 273 10.58 13.33 3.60
C ILE A 273 11.30 14.54 3.02
N GLU A 274 12.36 14.98 3.67
CA GLU A 274 13.09 16.19 3.32
C GLU A 274 14.52 15.82 2.86
N ASN A 275 15.12 16.66 2.01
CA ASN A 275 16.53 16.50 1.63
C ASN A 275 17.45 16.73 2.84
N SER A 276 18.58 16.03 2.86
CA SER A 276 19.57 16.15 3.94
C SER A 276 20.94 16.57 3.43
N PRO A 277 21.81 17.12 4.29
CA PRO A 277 23.20 17.43 3.95
C PRO A 277 24.11 16.19 3.91
N TYR A 278 23.62 14.99 4.23
CA TYR A 278 24.40 13.76 4.17
C TYR A 278 24.53 13.28 2.72
N VAL A 279 25.77 13.26 2.22
CA VAL A 279 26.10 12.85 0.85
C VAL A 279 27.10 11.71 0.92
N PHE A 280 26.67 10.52 0.51
CA PHE A 280 27.54 9.34 0.49
C PHE A 280 28.11 9.14 -0.90
N LYS A 281 29.34 8.65 -0.99
CA LYS A 281 29.95 8.21 -2.24
C LYS A 281 29.91 6.69 -2.31
N MET A 282 29.22 6.14 -3.30
CA MET A 282 28.98 4.69 -3.40
C MET A 282 30.29 3.90 -3.38
N ARG A 283 30.42 2.93 -2.46
CA ARG A 283 31.62 2.07 -2.28
C ARG A 283 32.91 2.82 -1.93
N GLU A 284 32.83 4.10 -1.59
CA GLU A 284 33.96 4.87 -1.06
C GLU A 284 33.73 5.10 0.43
N PRO A 285 34.51 4.45 1.32
CA PRO A 285 34.38 4.72 2.74
C PRO A 285 34.78 6.15 3.04
N GLN A 286 33.94 6.84 3.81
CA GLN A 286 34.19 8.22 4.23
C GLN A 286 34.25 8.24 5.75
N MET A 287 35.30 8.83 6.32
CA MET A 287 35.53 8.83 7.77
C MET A 287 35.66 10.28 8.25
N CYS A 288 35.04 10.57 9.39
CA CYS A 288 35.05 11.85 10.08
C CYS A 288 34.61 13.02 9.19
N ASN A 289 33.51 12.86 8.46
CA ASN A 289 32.93 13.97 7.70
C ASN A 289 32.24 14.94 8.66
N VAL A 290 32.69 16.19 8.68
CA VAL A 290 32.05 17.27 9.45
C VAL A 290 30.84 17.79 8.68
N LEU A 291 29.67 17.76 9.31
CA LEU A 291 28.42 18.20 8.71
C LEU A 291 28.19 19.69 8.98
N CYS A 292 28.18 20.08 10.26
CA CYS A 292 28.14 21.48 10.67
C CYS A 292 28.49 21.63 12.16
N ARG A 293 28.66 22.89 12.57
CA ARG A 293 28.81 23.31 13.97
C ARG A 293 27.59 24.13 14.39
N VAL A 294 27.00 23.77 15.52
CA VAL A 294 25.84 24.46 16.10
C VAL A 294 26.21 24.91 17.51
N ILE A 295 25.91 26.17 17.83
CA ILE A 295 26.04 26.70 19.20
C ILE A 295 24.65 26.68 19.82
N LEU A 296 24.50 25.99 20.95
CA LEU A 296 23.22 25.89 21.63
C LEU A 296 22.89 27.18 22.38
N ASP A 297 21.65 27.62 22.22
CA ASP A 297 21.00 28.56 23.14
C ASP A 297 20.19 27.80 24.21
N ALA A 298 19.79 28.50 25.28
CA ALA A 298 19.03 27.88 26.37
C ALA A 298 17.72 27.21 25.88
N LYS A 299 17.10 27.74 24.82
CA LYS A 299 15.85 27.21 24.26
C LYS A 299 16.08 25.91 23.48
N THR A 300 17.09 25.84 22.64
CA THR A 300 17.46 24.65 21.86
C THR A 300 18.05 23.55 22.74
N ALA A 301 18.87 23.91 23.73
CA ALA A 301 19.36 22.96 24.72
C ALA A 301 18.18 22.31 25.47
N LYS A 302 17.18 23.11 25.88
CA LYS A 302 15.95 22.61 26.48
C LYS A 302 15.18 21.69 25.52
N ALA A 303 15.03 22.07 24.25
CA ALA A 303 14.34 21.25 23.24
C ALA A 303 15.01 19.88 23.05
N PHE A 304 16.35 19.82 22.98
CA PHE A 304 17.06 18.54 22.92
C PHE A 304 16.83 17.70 24.18
N ARG A 305 16.94 18.29 25.36
CA ARG A 305 16.71 17.57 26.64
C ARG A 305 15.30 16.97 26.70
N GLU A 306 14.27 17.75 26.36
CA GLU A 306 12.89 17.26 26.30
C GLU A 306 12.73 16.10 25.30
N LYS A 307 13.36 16.17 24.13
CA LYS A 307 13.31 15.08 23.14
C LYS A 307 14.11 13.84 23.56
N ILE A 308 15.16 14.00 24.37
CA ILE A 308 15.92 12.88 24.95
C ILE A 308 15.08 12.21 26.05
N ASP A 309 14.45 12.98 26.94
CA ASP A 309 13.57 12.45 28.00
C ASP A 309 12.36 11.67 27.43
N ASP A 310 11.77 12.19 26.35
CA ASP A 310 10.67 11.55 25.64
C ASP A 310 11.13 10.39 24.70
N GLU A 311 12.43 10.04 24.69
CA GLU A 311 13.03 8.97 23.88
C GLU A 311 12.77 9.08 22.36
N TYR A 312 12.83 10.28 21.82
CA TYR A 312 12.66 10.47 20.38
C TYR A 312 13.77 9.78 19.58
N ARG A 313 13.36 9.24 18.44
CA ARG A 313 14.21 8.61 17.43
C ARG A 313 14.15 9.35 16.12
N VAL A 314 15.30 9.46 15.50
CA VAL A 314 15.52 10.06 14.19
C VAL A 314 15.35 8.99 13.12
N ASN A 315 14.44 9.23 12.18
CA ASN A 315 14.22 8.37 11.03
C ASN A 315 14.83 8.97 9.77
N MET A 316 15.64 8.19 9.06
CA MET A 316 16.24 8.55 7.77
C MET A 316 15.98 7.46 6.73
N ILE A 317 16.20 7.80 5.46
CA ILE A 317 15.87 6.96 4.31
C ILE A 317 17.03 7.01 3.30
N LEU A 318 17.41 5.85 2.78
CA LEU A 318 18.35 5.71 1.65
C LEU A 318 17.81 4.67 0.66
N ASP A 319 17.70 5.01 -0.62
CA ASP A 319 17.14 4.12 -1.67
C ASP A 319 15.82 3.43 -1.25
N ASN A 320 14.96 4.21 -0.58
CA ASN A 320 13.68 3.80 -0.01
C ASN A 320 13.77 2.77 1.15
N LEU A 321 14.97 2.40 1.60
CA LEU A 321 15.16 1.62 2.83
C LEU A 321 15.16 2.53 4.07
N PRO A 322 14.56 2.08 5.18
CA PRO A 322 14.63 2.79 6.44
C PRO A 322 16.00 2.63 7.09
N LEU A 323 16.45 3.68 7.79
CA LEU A 323 17.60 3.61 8.67
C LEU A 323 17.28 2.79 9.92
N VAL A 324 18.12 1.80 10.21
CA VAL A 324 17.95 0.92 11.37
C VAL A 324 19.19 0.80 12.24
N VAL A 325 18.98 0.53 13.52
CA VAL A 325 20.02 0.20 14.49
C VAL A 325 19.99 -1.33 14.73
N PRO A 326 21.07 -2.06 14.44
CA PRO A 326 21.16 -3.49 14.72
C PRO A 326 21.36 -3.75 16.21
N ILE A 327 20.49 -4.57 16.82
CA ILE A 327 20.55 -4.97 18.23
C ILE A 327 20.81 -6.47 18.31
N ARG A 328 21.84 -6.89 19.05
CA ARG A 328 22.13 -8.30 19.33
C ARG A 328 21.42 -8.71 20.62
N ARG A 329 20.54 -9.71 20.58
CA ARG A 329 20.00 -10.35 21.80
C ARG A 329 21.10 -11.20 22.45
N MET A 330 21.18 -11.17 23.77
CA MET A 330 22.16 -11.97 24.53
C MET A 330 21.75 -13.45 24.69
N ASP A 331 20.52 -13.83 24.33
CA ASP A 331 19.86 -15.06 24.82
C ASP A 331 19.64 -16.16 23.75
N GLN A 332 19.84 -15.87 22.46
CA GLN A 332 19.70 -16.86 21.38
C GLN A 332 20.80 -16.67 20.35
N GLU A 333 21.27 -17.77 19.73
CA GLU A 333 22.27 -17.77 18.66
C GLU A 333 21.96 -16.73 17.56
N SER A 334 22.57 -15.56 17.67
CA SER A 334 22.84 -14.61 16.57
C SER A 334 21.69 -14.05 15.73
N ALA A 335 20.43 -13.99 16.20
CA ALA A 335 19.42 -13.18 15.50
C ALA A 335 19.60 -11.69 15.82
N ILE A 336 20.16 -10.92 14.87
CA ILE A 336 20.19 -9.45 14.94
C ILE A 336 18.77 -8.93 14.71
N ILE A 337 18.25 -8.13 15.65
CA ILE A 337 16.96 -7.46 15.51
C ILE A 337 17.21 -6.02 15.11
N TYR A 338 16.49 -5.56 14.09
CA TYR A 338 16.59 -4.20 13.60
C TYR A 338 15.57 -3.29 14.27
N GLN A 339 16.07 -2.19 14.85
CA GLN A 339 15.24 -1.15 15.43
C GLN A 339 15.19 0.07 14.51
N HIS A 340 14.01 0.61 14.26
CA HIS A 340 13.83 1.73 13.33
C HIS A 340 14.31 3.06 13.95
N GLY A 341 15.18 3.75 13.22
CA GLY A 341 15.77 5.02 13.63
C GLY A 341 16.72 4.89 14.84
N PHE A 342 17.48 5.96 15.10
CA PHE A 342 18.38 6.04 16.25
C PHE A 342 17.89 7.10 17.25
N HIS A 343 18.15 6.92 18.55
CA HIS A 343 17.73 7.89 19.57
C HIS A 343 18.43 9.24 19.39
N VAL A 344 17.74 10.36 19.63
CA VAL A 344 18.33 11.72 19.58
C VAL A 344 19.53 11.85 20.53
N GLY A 345 19.48 11.18 21.68
CA GLY A 345 20.51 11.17 22.69
C GLY A 345 20.20 10.16 23.78
N LEU A 346 20.97 10.20 24.86
CA LEU A 346 20.82 9.33 26.02
C LEU A 346 20.99 10.11 27.31
N LYS A 347 20.31 9.63 28.35
CA LYS A 347 20.46 10.13 29.72
C LYS A 347 21.40 9.20 30.47
N GLY A 348 22.36 9.77 31.19
CA GLY A 348 23.34 8.98 31.92
C GLY A 348 24.04 9.77 33.01
N HIS A 349 24.88 9.11 33.78
CA HIS A 349 25.72 9.75 34.79
C HIS A 349 27.19 9.39 34.53
N TYR A 350 28.11 10.25 34.94
CA TYR A 350 29.53 9.86 34.95
C TYR A 350 29.78 8.85 36.06
N THR A 351 30.79 8.01 35.86
CA THR A 351 31.29 7.08 36.88
C THR A 351 31.70 7.86 38.13
N GLY A 352 31.02 7.64 39.26
CA GLY A 352 31.31 8.30 40.54
C GLY A 352 30.43 9.50 40.89
N THR A 353 29.59 9.99 39.97
CA THR A 353 28.61 11.06 40.23
C THR A 353 27.18 10.53 40.17
N LYS A 354 26.30 11.00 41.06
CA LYS A 354 24.85 10.70 41.01
C LYS A 354 24.06 11.70 40.16
N GLU A 355 24.72 12.69 39.57
CA GLU A 355 24.07 13.73 38.78
C GLU A 355 23.76 13.20 37.37
N GLU A 356 22.49 13.13 37.02
CA GLU A 356 22.05 12.73 35.69
C GLU A 356 22.25 13.89 34.70
N LYS A 357 22.93 13.59 33.60
CA LYS A 357 23.18 14.51 32.50
C LYS A 357 22.62 13.98 31.19
N TYR A 358 22.44 14.91 30.26
CA TYR A 358 21.90 14.66 28.93
C TYR A 358 23.02 14.68 27.90
N PHE A 359 23.13 13.59 27.15
CA PHE A 359 24.13 13.42 26.11
C PHE A 359 23.45 13.29 24.75
N ILE A 360 23.98 13.98 23.73
CA ILE A 360 23.43 13.95 22.37
C ILE A 360 24.22 12.99 21.49
N HIS A 361 23.53 12.26 20.61
CA HIS A 361 24.19 11.53 19.53
C HIS A 361 24.53 12.50 18.39
N ASN A 362 25.77 12.97 18.38
CA ASN A 362 26.26 13.92 17.40
C ASN A 362 27.21 13.30 16.36
N HIS A 363 27.68 12.08 16.59
CA HIS A 363 28.46 11.32 15.61
C HIS A 363 27.68 10.08 15.15
N LEU A 364 27.50 9.91 13.84
CA LEU A 364 26.74 8.80 13.25
C LEU A 364 27.65 7.95 12.36
N ALA A 365 27.85 6.69 12.72
CA ALA A 365 28.55 5.74 11.86
C ALA A 365 27.54 4.93 11.03
N PHE A 366 27.44 5.23 9.74
CA PHE A 366 26.56 4.54 8.80
C PHE A 366 27.24 3.33 8.18
N THR A 367 26.51 2.23 8.07
CA THR A 367 26.93 1.05 7.30
C THR A 367 25.91 0.81 6.20
N VAL A 368 26.33 0.97 4.94
CA VAL A 368 25.51 0.73 3.76
C VAL A 368 25.85 -0.65 3.22
N LYS A 369 24.90 -1.58 3.34
CA LYS A 369 25.04 -2.92 2.77
C LYS A 369 24.64 -2.88 1.31
N PHE A 370 25.49 -3.46 0.46
CA PHE A 370 25.23 -3.56 -0.96
C PHE A 370 25.40 -4.99 -1.44
N HIS A 371 24.61 -5.38 -2.42
CA HIS A 371 24.80 -6.63 -3.13
C HIS A 371 25.62 -6.34 -4.38
N LYS A 372 26.82 -6.93 -4.45
CA LYS A 372 27.60 -6.92 -5.67
C LYS A 372 27.06 -7.99 -6.62
N ASP A 373 26.69 -7.60 -7.83
CA ASP A 373 26.48 -8.57 -8.88
C ASP A 373 27.85 -9.10 -9.34
N PRO A 374 28.14 -10.41 -9.18
CA PRO A 374 29.45 -10.99 -9.51
C PRO A 374 29.83 -10.82 -10.98
N GLN A 375 28.86 -10.59 -11.87
CA GLN A 375 29.09 -10.51 -13.32
C GLN A 375 29.23 -9.08 -13.84
N THR A 376 28.53 -8.10 -13.25
CA THR A 376 28.47 -6.73 -13.78
C THR A 376 29.27 -5.72 -12.96
N GLU A 377 29.84 -6.13 -11.82
CA GLU A 377 30.40 -5.25 -10.78
C GLU A 377 29.47 -4.13 -10.29
N SER A 378 28.21 -4.14 -10.73
CA SER A 378 27.18 -3.21 -10.30
C SER A 378 26.81 -3.52 -8.86
N ALA A 379 26.56 -2.47 -8.08
CA ALA A 379 26.25 -2.59 -6.68
C ALA A 379 24.88 -1.99 -6.42
N ARG A 380 24.00 -2.78 -5.79
CA ARG A 380 22.66 -2.32 -5.40
C ARG A 380 22.55 -2.28 -3.89
N ILE A 381 21.94 -1.23 -3.37
CA ILE A 381 21.78 -1.05 -1.92
C ILE A 381 20.72 -2.03 -1.41
N VAL A 382 21.09 -2.80 -0.39
CA VAL A 382 20.24 -3.83 0.22
C VAL A 382 20.09 -3.66 1.74
N GLY A 383 20.90 -2.82 2.38
CA GLY A 383 20.72 -2.47 3.79
C GLY A 383 21.26 -1.09 4.12
N PHE A 384 20.68 -0.48 5.16
CA PHE A 384 21.04 0.84 5.65
C PHE A 384 21.00 0.88 7.18
N GLU A 385 22.18 0.76 7.80
CA GLU A 385 22.36 0.62 9.24
C GLU A 385 23.09 1.83 9.82
N VAL A 386 22.88 2.12 11.11
CA VAL A 386 23.61 3.17 11.85
C VAL A 386 23.98 2.72 13.25
N LYS A 387 25.17 3.18 13.70
CA LYS A 387 25.59 3.17 15.10
C LYS A 387 25.76 4.62 15.57
N PRO A 388 24.92 5.09 16.50
CA PRO A 388 25.01 6.44 17.03
C PRO A 388 26.04 6.52 18.16
N PHE A 389 26.84 7.58 18.19
CA PHE A 389 27.83 7.87 19.23
C PHE A 389 27.68 9.30 19.75
N SER A 390 28.08 9.49 21.01
CA SER A 390 28.13 10.81 21.65
C SER A 390 29.59 11.17 21.90
N ILE A 391 30.08 12.24 21.28
CA ILE A 391 31.49 12.62 21.30
C ILE A 391 31.64 14.12 21.42
N LYS A 392 32.37 14.55 22.44
CA LYS A 392 32.85 15.92 22.55
C LYS A 392 34.04 16.12 21.63
N HIS A 393 33.81 16.67 20.44
CA HIS A 393 34.88 16.92 19.48
C HIS A 393 35.82 18.04 19.95
N GLU A 394 37.12 17.79 19.86
CA GLU A 394 38.18 18.76 20.15
C GLU A 394 38.91 19.11 18.86
N TYR A 395 39.35 20.36 18.72
CA TYR A 395 40.09 20.86 17.56
C TYR A 395 41.07 21.96 17.96
N GLU A 396 42.13 22.11 17.18
CA GLU A 396 43.15 23.12 17.42
C GLU A 396 42.88 24.38 16.57
N GLY A 397 43.04 25.57 17.18
CA GLY A 397 42.93 26.86 16.49
C GLY A 397 41.51 27.43 16.37
N LYS A 398 41.32 28.41 15.47
CA LYS A 398 40.00 29.00 15.18
C LYS A 398 39.23 28.11 14.21
N TRP A 399 37.93 27.93 14.46
CA TRP A 399 37.04 27.16 13.59
C TRP A 399 36.99 27.72 12.16
N SER A 400 37.12 26.83 11.19
CA SER A 400 36.97 27.06 9.74
C SER A 400 36.35 25.82 9.11
N ASP A 401 35.83 25.93 7.88
CA ASP A 401 35.22 24.79 7.17
C ASP A 401 36.20 23.64 6.86
N LYS A 402 37.51 23.87 7.07
CA LYS A 402 38.58 22.87 6.89
C LYS A 402 39.23 22.44 8.21
N THR A 403 38.63 22.79 9.35
CA THR A 403 39.20 22.47 10.67
C THR A 403 39.25 20.96 10.87
N ARG A 404 40.44 20.47 11.24
CA ARG A 404 40.66 19.07 11.59
C ARG A 404 40.29 18.82 13.05
N LEU A 405 39.55 17.75 13.29
CA LEU A 405 39.19 17.31 14.63
C LEU A 405 40.29 16.39 15.17
N ALA A 406 40.60 16.51 16.45
CA ALA A 406 41.55 15.63 17.13
C ALA A 406 40.93 14.27 17.51
N THR A 407 39.60 14.25 17.68
CA THR A 407 38.84 13.07 18.14
C THR A 407 38.41 12.11 17.02
N CYS A 408 38.43 12.56 15.76
CA CYS A 408 38.29 11.68 14.60
C CYS A 408 39.19 12.18 13.48
N ASP A 409 39.85 11.27 12.76
CA ASP A 409 40.80 11.64 11.71
C ASP A 409 40.55 10.81 10.43
N PRO A 410 40.20 11.46 9.31
CA PRO A 410 40.05 10.80 8.00
C PRO A 410 41.33 10.08 7.54
N HIS A 411 42.52 10.57 7.89
CA HIS A 411 43.80 10.07 7.40
C HIS A 411 44.35 8.91 8.25
N ALA A 412 44.10 8.89 9.55
CA ALA A 412 44.50 7.80 10.44
C ALA A 412 43.57 6.57 10.37
N LYS A 413 42.46 6.62 9.59
CA LYS A 413 41.40 5.59 9.56
C LYS A 413 40.91 5.18 10.96
N ARG A 414 40.97 6.10 11.92
CA ARG A 414 40.42 5.88 13.27
C ARG A 414 38.94 6.20 13.21
N SER A 415 38.11 5.18 13.03
CA SER A 415 36.67 5.29 13.21
C SER A 415 36.35 5.47 14.70
N VAL A 416 35.28 6.19 14.99
CA VAL A 416 34.82 6.30 16.37
C VAL A 416 34.18 4.98 16.75
N THR A 417 34.78 4.31 17.74
CA THR A 417 34.29 3.03 18.25
C THR A 417 33.58 3.16 19.59
N ASN A 418 33.88 4.20 20.38
CA ASN A 418 33.39 4.37 21.75
C ASN A 418 33.05 5.85 22.08
N SER A 419 32.12 6.05 23.02
CA SER A 419 31.72 7.36 23.57
C SER A 419 32.50 7.70 24.85
N GLU A 420 33.84 7.69 24.81
CA GLU A 420 34.67 7.90 26.02
C GLU A 420 34.50 9.29 26.64
N SER A 421 34.32 10.32 25.81
CA SER A 421 34.04 11.71 26.21
C SER A 421 32.71 12.18 25.62
N PRO A 422 31.56 11.86 26.23
CA PRO A 422 30.27 12.13 25.63
C PRO A 422 29.94 13.63 25.55
N GLN A 423 29.20 14.02 24.51
CA GLN A 423 28.80 15.41 24.27
C GLN A 423 27.57 15.77 25.11
N GLU A 424 27.78 16.62 26.11
CA GLU A 424 26.70 17.15 26.95
C GLU A 424 25.87 18.22 26.24
N VAL A 425 24.56 18.24 26.55
CA VAL A 425 23.61 19.26 26.07
C VAL A 425 23.46 20.36 27.14
N GLU A 426 24.15 21.48 26.97
CA GLU A 426 24.08 22.65 27.86
C GLU A 426 24.05 23.98 27.09
N ASP A 427 23.57 25.04 27.76
CA ASP A 427 23.51 26.39 27.20
C ASP A 427 24.92 26.89 26.84
N LYS A 428 25.04 27.54 25.68
CA LYS A 428 26.29 28.09 25.11
C LYS A 428 27.38 27.07 24.80
N LYS A 429 27.12 25.77 24.95
CA LYS A 429 28.03 24.74 24.44
C LYS A 429 27.86 24.57 22.93
N GLU A 430 28.97 24.29 22.26
CA GLU A 430 28.96 23.92 20.85
C GLU A 430 28.78 22.42 20.69
N ILE A 431 28.07 22.05 19.62
CA ILE A 431 27.91 20.68 19.15
C ILE A 431 28.40 20.65 17.71
N ILE A 432 29.33 19.75 17.44
CA ILE A 432 29.81 19.46 16.10
C ILE A 432 29.17 18.15 15.67
N PHE A 433 28.43 18.17 14.57
CA PHE A 433 27.83 16.98 13.99
C PHE A 433 28.78 16.37 12.97
N THR A 434 29.06 15.08 13.11
CA THR A 434 29.97 14.34 12.24
C THR A 434 29.38 13.00 11.84
N TYR A 435 29.89 12.40 10.77
CA TYR A 435 29.47 11.06 10.37
C TYR A 435 30.56 10.28 9.64
N ASP A 436 30.46 8.96 9.76
CA ASP A 436 31.25 7.97 9.04
C ASP A 436 30.33 7.18 8.11
N VAL A 437 30.88 6.71 6.99
CA VAL A 437 30.20 5.87 6.00
C VAL A 437 31.10 4.70 5.67
N GLU A 438 30.62 3.50 5.96
CA GLU A 438 31.24 2.24 5.58
C GLU A 438 30.32 1.47 4.65
N PHE A 439 30.91 0.73 3.71
CA PHE A 439 30.18 -0.12 2.78
C PHE A 439 30.54 -1.58 3.04
N GLU A 440 29.52 -2.42 3.21
CA GLU A 440 29.67 -3.86 3.48
C GLU A 440 29.01 -4.66 2.36
N ASP A 441 29.70 -5.68 1.84
CA ASP A 441 29.14 -6.59 0.84
C ASP A 441 28.14 -7.55 1.50
N SER A 442 27.05 -7.88 0.80
CA SER A 442 25.98 -8.71 1.30
C SER A 442 25.46 -9.66 0.23
N ASP A 443 25.26 -10.92 0.62
CA ASP A 443 24.70 -11.97 -0.25
C ASP A 443 23.19 -11.79 -0.51
N VAL A 444 22.52 -10.85 0.19
CA VAL A 444 21.09 -10.60 0.03
C VAL A 444 20.82 -9.97 -1.34
N LYS A 445 20.08 -10.68 -2.19
CA LYS A 445 19.68 -10.13 -3.50
C LYS A 445 18.73 -8.95 -3.31
N TRP A 446 18.83 -7.97 -4.21
CA TRP A 446 18.01 -6.74 -4.18
C TRP A 446 16.50 -6.98 -4.06
N ALA A 447 15.96 -8.04 -4.68
CA ALA A 447 14.54 -8.37 -4.61
C ALA A 447 14.05 -8.71 -3.19
N TYR A 448 14.91 -9.28 -2.34
CA TYR A 448 14.60 -9.74 -0.98
C TYR A 448 15.09 -8.77 0.11
N ARG A 449 15.59 -7.58 -0.27
CA ARG A 449 16.21 -6.63 0.66
C ARG A 449 15.31 -6.15 1.80
N TRP A 450 13.99 -6.21 1.60
CA TRP A 450 13.03 -5.84 2.64
C TRP A 450 12.81 -6.96 3.65
N ASP A 451 13.06 -8.23 3.31
CA ASP A 451 12.78 -9.36 4.18
C ASP A 451 13.58 -9.24 5.49
N THR A 452 14.83 -8.79 5.41
CA THR A 452 15.69 -8.52 6.57
C THR A 452 15.08 -7.54 7.59
N TYR A 453 14.27 -6.59 7.13
CA TYR A 453 13.59 -5.60 7.98
C TYR A 453 12.24 -6.09 8.51
N LEU A 454 11.67 -7.12 7.87
CA LEU A 454 10.31 -7.61 8.10
C LEU A 454 10.29 -8.93 8.87
N LEU A 455 11.45 -9.54 9.13
CA LEU A 455 11.59 -10.74 9.93
C LEU A 455 11.12 -10.49 11.38
N MET A 456 9.98 -11.09 11.74
CA MET A 456 9.52 -11.21 13.12
C MET A 456 10.03 -12.52 13.72
N ALA A 457 10.51 -12.44 14.96
CA ALA A 457 11.17 -13.55 15.66
C ALA A 457 10.20 -14.59 16.27
N ASP A 458 8.89 -14.55 15.98
CA ASP A 458 7.89 -15.32 16.74
C ASP A 458 6.68 -15.78 15.89
N ASP A 459 6.94 -16.59 14.87
CA ASP A 459 5.91 -17.22 14.02
C ASP A 459 5.03 -18.23 14.79
N GLN A 460 5.56 -18.83 15.85
CA GLN A 460 4.87 -19.82 16.68
C GLN A 460 3.61 -19.26 17.36
N ILE A 461 3.63 -18.01 17.83
CA ILE A 461 2.48 -17.40 18.49
C ILE A 461 1.32 -17.19 17.51
N HIS A 462 1.61 -16.84 16.25
CA HIS A 462 0.58 -16.69 15.22
C HIS A 462 -0.11 -18.01 14.89
N TRP A 463 0.64 -19.11 14.77
CA TRP A 463 0.06 -20.43 14.58
C TRP A 463 -0.80 -20.89 15.76
N PHE A 464 -0.35 -20.62 17.00
CA PHE A 464 -1.14 -20.90 18.19
C PHE A 464 -2.48 -20.16 18.22
N SER A 465 -2.49 -18.88 17.80
CA SER A 465 -3.70 -18.07 17.64
C SER A 465 -4.70 -18.70 16.66
N ILE A 466 -4.22 -19.15 15.49
CA ILE A 466 -5.06 -19.73 14.45
C ILE A 466 -5.70 -21.03 14.93
N VAL A 467 -4.93 -21.91 15.58
CA VAL A 467 -5.44 -23.18 16.10
C VAL A 467 -6.55 -22.96 17.12
N ASN A 468 -6.34 -22.08 18.10
CA ASN A 468 -7.35 -21.77 19.11
C ASN A 468 -8.62 -21.16 18.50
N SER A 469 -8.46 -20.26 17.54
CA SER A 469 -9.60 -19.62 16.88
C SER A 469 -10.38 -20.60 15.99
N LEU A 470 -9.69 -21.56 15.37
CA LEU A 470 -10.30 -22.63 14.59
C LEU A 470 -11.07 -23.63 15.47
N MET A 471 -10.61 -23.90 16.69
CA MET A 471 -11.37 -24.70 17.66
C MET A 471 -12.71 -24.05 18.03
N ILE A 472 -12.74 -22.71 18.20
CA ILE A 472 -13.98 -21.95 18.45
C ILE A 472 -14.96 -22.12 17.28
N VAL A 473 -14.47 -21.96 16.05
CA VAL A 473 -15.28 -22.16 14.84
C VAL A 473 -15.83 -23.59 14.77
N LEU A 474 -15.00 -24.62 14.93
CA LEU A 474 -15.46 -26.01 14.88
C LEU A 474 -16.56 -26.31 15.90
N PHE A 475 -16.43 -25.78 17.12
CA PHE A 475 -17.45 -25.92 18.16
C PHE A 475 -18.77 -25.26 17.75
N LEU A 476 -18.72 -24.01 17.27
CA LEU A 476 -19.90 -23.27 16.82
C LEU A 476 -20.53 -23.88 15.57
N SER A 477 -19.74 -24.29 14.57
CA SER A 477 -20.20 -25.04 13.40
C SER A 477 -20.91 -26.32 13.83
N GLY A 478 -20.38 -27.05 14.82
CA GLY A 478 -21.02 -28.24 15.38
C GLY A 478 -22.39 -27.95 16.00
N MET A 479 -22.53 -26.84 16.72
CA MET A 479 -23.82 -26.39 17.26
C MET A 479 -24.80 -25.99 16.15
N VAL A 480 -24.37 -25.23 15.15
CA VAL A 480 -25.21 -24.85 14.00
C VAL A 480 -25.64 -26.09 13.21
N ALA A 481 -24.72 -27.01 12.96
CA ALA A 481 -25.01 -28.29 12.31
C ALA A 481 -26.02 -29.10 13.11
N MET A 482 -25.90 -29.16 14.45
CA MET A 482 -26.90 -29.81 15.31
C MET A 482 -28.28 -29.14 15.18
N ILE A 483 -28.34 -27.80 15.17
CA ILE A 483 -29.61 -27.07 14.97
C ILE A 483 -30.22 -27.43 13.60
N MET A 484 -29.43 -27.39 12.53
CA MET A 484 -29.88 -27.71 11.18
C MET A 484 -30.31 -29.17 11.05
N LEU A 485 -29.52 -30.12 11.56
CA LEU A 485 -29.84 -31.55 11.61
C LEU A 485 -31.09 -31.82 12.42
N ARG A 486 -31.25 -31.19 13.60
CA ARG A 486 -32.45 -31.33 14.43
C ARG A 486 -33.69 -30.80 13.71
N THR A 487 -33.55 -29.71 12.96
CA THR A 487 -34.65 -29.13 12.15
C THR A 487 -35.03 -30.08 11.02
N LEU A 488 -34.04 -30.53 10.24
CA LEU A 488 -34.22 -31.40 9.08
C LEU A 488 -34.71 -32.81 9.46
N TYR A 489 -34.14 -33.42 10.49
CA TYR A 489 -34.54 -34.75 10.96
C TYR A 489 -35.97 -34.75 11.52
N ARG A 490 -36.35 -33.69 12.24
CA ARG A 490 -37.72 -33.53 12.76
C ARG A 490 -38.73 -33.31 11.65
N ASP A 491 -38.37 -32.60 10.59
CA ASP A 491 -39.24 -32.41 9.43
C ASP A 491 -39.36 -33.71 8.59
N ILE A 492 -38.29 -34.50 8.44
CA ILE A 492 -38.34 -35.83 7.80
C ILE A 492 -39.17 -36.82 8.63
N SER A 493 -39.01 -36.84 9.96
CA SER A 493 -39.76 -37.74 10.83
C SER A 493 -41.26 -37.44 10.81
N LYS A 494 -41.65 -36.16 10.75
CA LYS A 494 -43.04 -35.74 10.58
C LYS A 494 -43.60 -36.12 9.21
N TYR A 495 -42.79 -36.10 8.14
CA TYR A 495 -43.22 -36.55 6.81
C TYR A 495 -43.45 -38.06 6.71
N ASN A 496 -42.69 -38.84 7.48
CA ASN A 496 -42.81 -40.31 7.50
C ASN A 496 -43.93 -40.81 8.41
N GLN A 497 -44.44 -39.98 9.33
CA GLN A 497 -45.64 -40.26 10.11
C GLN A 497 -46.87 -39.76 9.33
N LEU A 498 -47.49 -40.64 8.55
CA LEU A 498 -48.82 -40.41 7.99
C LEU A 498 -49.87 -40.42 9.13
N GLU A 499 -50.69 -39.36 9.21
CA GLU A 499 -51.88 -39.13 10.07
C GLU A 499 -51.56 -38.75 11.54
N THR A 500 -52.13 -37.72 12.20
CA THR A 500 -53.52 -37.25 12.37
C THR A 500 -53.60 -35.73 12.62
N GLN A 501 -54.71 -35.08 12.24
CA GLN A 501 -54.95 -33.62 12.29
C GLN A 501 -54.83 -32.93 13.66
N GLU A 502 -54.86 -33.65 14.78
CA GLU A 502 -54.83 -33.06 16.15
C GLU A 502 -53.41 -32.79 16.69
N GLU A 503 -52.37 -33.46 16.19
CA GLU A 503 -50.97 -33.21 16.62
C GLU A 503 -50.27 -32.11 15.81
N ALA A 504 -50.96 -31.53 14.81
CA ALA A 504 -50.46 -30.41 14.02
C ALA A 504 -50.38 -29.09 14.83
N GLN A 505 -50.99 -29.02 16.01
CA GLN A 505 -51.16 -27.77 16.77
C GLN A 505 -50.04 -27.46 17.77
N GLU A 506 -49.15 -28.41 18.08
CA GLU A 506 -47.90 -28.14 18.80
C GLU A 506 -46.76 -27.84 17.80
N GLU A 507 -46.94 -26.79 17.00
CA GLU A 507 -45.84 -26.25 16.21
C GLU A 507 -44.81 -25.60 17.12
N THR A 508 -43.54 -25.92 16.91
CA THR A 508 -42.43 -25.43 17.73
C THR A 508 -42.33 -23.91 17.69
N GLY A 509 -41.98 -23.25 18.80
CA GLY A 509 -42.07 -21.79 19.01
C GLY A 509 -41.64 -20.89 17.84
N TRP A 510 -40.60 -21.25 17.08
CA TRP A 510 -40.20 -20.48 15.90
C TRP A 510 -41.19 -20.57 14.72
N LYS A 511 -41.86 -21.70 14.50
CA LYS A 511 -42.90 -21.84 13.46
C LYS A 511 -44.14 -20.99 13.79
N LEU A 512 -44.47 -20.83 15.07
CA LEU A 512 -45.62 -20.02 15.54
C LEU A 512 -45.49 -18.53 15.20
N VAL A 513 -44.27 -18.02 15.03
CA VAL A 513 -44.02 -16.59 14.75
C VAL A 513 -43.90 -16.27 13.26
N HIS A 514 -44.17 -17.22 12.35
CA HIS A 514 -44.05 -17.03 10.89
C HIS A 514 -44.77 -15.77 10.37
N GLY A 515 -45.91 -15.41 10.97
CA GLY A 515 -46.72 -14.25 10.59
C GLY A 515 -46.19 -12.90 11.09
N ASP A 516 -45.12 -12.88 11.89
CA ASP A 516 -44.58 -11.65 12.51
C ASP A 516 -43.08 -11.43 12.26
N VAL A 517 -42.34 -12.47 11.85
CA VAL A 517 -40.87 -12.47 11.67
C VAL A 517 -40.34 -11.42 10.69
N PHE A 518 -41.06 -11.15 9.60
CA PHE A 518 -40.63 -10.21 8.56
C PHE A 518 -41.22 -8.80 8.73
N ARG A 519 -41.76 -8.47 9.91
CA ARG A 519 -42.21 -7.11 10.19
C ARG A 519 -41.05 -6.12 10.11
N PRO A 520 -41.25 -4.91 9.54
CA PRO A 520 -40.22 -3.88 9.53
C PRO A 520 -39.72 -3.56 10.95
N PRO A 521 -38.40 -3.44 11.17
CA PRO A 521 -37.85 -3.14 12.47
C PRO A 521 -38.16 -1.70 12.91
N THR A 522 -38.14 -1.46 14.22
CA THR A 522 -38.09 -0.11 14.78
C THR A 522 -36.85 0.62 14.26
N ASN A 523 -36.96 1.90 13.89
CA ASN A 523 -35.84 2.66 13.31
C ASN A 523 -35.16 1.98 12.09
N SER A 524 -35.95 1.43 11.18
CA SER A 524 -35.48 0.75 9.96
C SER A 524 -34.51 1.59 9.12
N ASP A 525 -34.70 2.92 9.07
CA ASP A 525 -33.79 3.87 8.43
C ASP A 525 -32.34 3.68 8.89
N LEU A 526 -32.13 3.62 10.22
CA LEU A 526 -30.80 3.60 10.83
C LEU A 526 -30.11 2.26 10.61
N LEU A 527 -30.86 1.17 10.68
CA LEU A 527 -30.36 -0.18 10.40
C LEU A 527 -29.86 -0.26 8.95
N CYS A 528 -30.62 0.27 7.99
CA CYS A 528 -30.22 0.29 6.58
C CYS A 528 -28.92 1.08 6.36
N VAL A 529 -28.76 2.21 7.04
CA VAL A 529 -27.54 3.03 6.98
C VAL A 529 -26.32 2.29 7.50
N TYR A 530 -26.46 1.64 8.66
CA TYR A 530 -25.38 0.86 9.27
C TYR A 530 -25.00 -0.36 8.44
N VAL A 531 -25.99 -1.12 7.97
CA VAL A 531 -25.78 -2.29 7.10
C VAL A 531 -25.10 -1.87 5.79
N GLY A 532 -25.52 -0.77 5.17
CA GLY A 532 -24.84 -0.25 3.97
C GLY A 532 -23.39 0.13 4.25
N THR A 533 -23.12 0.82 5.36
CA THR A 533 -21.76 1.19 5.79
C THR A 533 -20.90 -0.04 6.07
N GLY A 534 -21.44 -1.09 6.68
CA GLY A 534 -20.69 -2.32 6.90
C GLY A 534 -20.40 -3.10 5.62
N VAL A 535 -21.28 -3.07 4.62
CA VAL A 535 -20.97 -3.62 3.27
C VAL A 535 -19.80 -2.87 2.63
N GLN A 536 -19.74 -1.55 2.82
CA GLN A 536 -18.62 -0.73 2.37
C GLN A 536 -17.30 -1.16 3.00
N PHE A 537 -17.29 -1.33 4.33
CA PHE A 537 -16.12 -1.81 5.06
C PHE A 537 -15.71 -3.23 4.67
N PHE A 538 -16.68 -4.12 4.55
CA PHE A 538 -16.44 -5.51 4.15
C PHE A 538 -15.76 -5.58 2.79
N GLY A 539 -16.29 -4.87 1.79
CA GLY A 539 -15.70 -4.81 0.45
C GLY A 539 -14.30 -4.18 0.45
N MET A 540 -14.12 -3.08 1.20
CA MET A 540 -12.82 -2.41 1.31
C MET A 540 -11.75 -3.33 1.92
N ILE A 541 -12.05 -3.96 3.06
CA ILE A 541 -11.10 -4.84 3.77
C ILE A 541 -10.79 -6.07 2.93
N LEU A 542 -11.81 -6.72 2.36
CA LEU A 542 -11.63 -7.91 1.54
C LEU A 542 -10.73 -7.65 0.33
N VAL A 543 -11.00 -6.59 -0.45
CA VAL A 543 -10.20 -6.25 -1.63
C VAL A 543 -8.79 -5.82 -1.24
N THR A 544 -8.64 -5.05 -0.16
CA THR A 544 -7.31 -4.65 0.35
C THR A 544 -6.49 -5.87 0.75
N MET A 545 -7.09 -6.82 1.48
CA MET A 545 -6.40 -8.05 1.89
C MET A 545 -6.05 -8.93 0.70
N MET A 546 -6.92 -9.07 -0.29
CA MET A 546 -6.60 -9.80 -1.53
C MET A 546 -5.39 -9.18 -2.24
N PHE A 547 -5.36 -7.86 -2.40
CA PHE A 547 -4.21 -7.19 -3.00
C PHE A 547 -2.93 -7.31 -2.18
N ALA A 548 -3.04 -7.36 -0.84
CA ALA A 548 -1.91 -7.61 0.03
C ALA A 548 -1.37 -9.04 -0.11
N VAL A 549 -2.25 -10.05 -0.16
CA VAL A 549 -1.86 -11.46 -0.33
C VAL A 549 -1.23 -11.71 -1.70
N PHE A 550 -1.72 -11.08 -2.77
CA PHE A 550 -1.10 -11.16 -4.11
C PHE A 550 0.20 -10.35 -4.23
N GLY A 551 0.62 -9.64 -3.19
CA GLY A 551 1.88 -8.87 -3.19
C GLY A 551 1.81 -7.54 -3.95
N PHE A 552 0.63 -7.09 -4.38
CA PHE A 552 0.47 -5.78 -5.04
C PHE A 552 0.71 -4.60 -4.07
N LEU A 553 0.46 -4.82 -2.78
CA LEU A 553 0.70 -3.84 -1.71
C LEU A 553 1.98 -4.18 -0.95
N SER A 554 3.14 -4.01 -1.61
CA SER A 554 4.44 -4.20 -0.96
C SER A 554 4.76 -3.04 0.01
N PRO A 555 5.34 -3.30 1.21
CA PRO A 555 5.80 -2.29 2.16
C PRO A 555 6.79 -1.29 1.56
N SER A 556 7.46 -1.75 0.50
CA SER A 556 8.35 -0.95 -0.31
C SER A 556 7.64 0.22 -1.02
N ASN A 557 6.31 0.22 -1.15
CA ASN A 557 5.54 1.39 -1.58
C ASN A 557 4.95 2.11 -0.35
N ARG A 558 5.69 3.09 0.17
CA ARG A 558 5.30 3.86 1.37
C ARG A 558 4.02 4.63 1.12
N GLY A 559 3.12 4.65 2.11
CA GLY A 559 1.80 5.27 1.97
C GLY A 559 0.85 4.59 0.99
N GLY A 560 1.30 3.61 0.19
CA GLY A 560 0.51 2.90 -0.81
C GLY A 560 -0.70 2.17 -0.21
N LEU A 561 -0.50 1.44 0.89
CA LEU A 561 -1.59 0.74 1.60
C LEU A 561 -2.70 1.72 2.05
N MET A 562 -2.33 2.85 2.65
CA MET A 562 -3.30 3.82 3.15
C MET A 562 -4.04 4.53 2.01
N THR A 563 -3.31 4.88 0.94
CA THR A 563 -3.90 5.45 -0.28
C THR A 563 -4.88 4.47 -0.92
N ALA A 564 -4.50 3.19 -1.05
CA ALA A 564 -5.35 2.14 -1.59
C ALA A 564 -6.62 1.95 -0.76
N MET A 565 -6.51 1.90 0.58
CA MET A 565 -7.67 1.80 1.47
C MET A 565 -8.62 2.99 1.31
N LEU A 566 -8.12 4.22 1.20
CA LEU A 566 -8.95 5.42 1.00
C LEU A 566 -9.68 5.41 -0.36
N LEU A 567 -8.99 5.03 -1.43
CA LEU A 567 -9.61 4.93 -2.75
C LEU A 567 -10.65 3.81 -2.78
N LEU A 568 -10.33 2.64 -2.24
CA LEU A 568 -11.26 1.51 -2.12
C LEU A 568 -12.48 1.89 -1.28
N TRP A 569 -12.31 2.62 -0.18
CA TRP A 569 -13.42 3.15 0.62
C TRP A 569 -14.38 3.98 -0.25
N VAL A 570 -13.86 4.91 -1.05
CA VAL A 570 -14.66 5.78 -1.92
C VAL A 570 -15.42 4.96 -2.97
N PHE A 571 -14.76 4.01 -3.64
CA PHE A 571 -15.40 3.17 -4.65
C PHE A 571 -16.47 2.24 -4.06
N MET A 572 -16.22 1.69 -2.87
CA MET A 572 -17.18 0.82 -2.18
C MET A 572 -18.44 1.57 -1.72
N GLY A 573 -18.44 2.91 -1.76
CA GLY A 573 -19.63 3.74 -1.52
C GLY A 573 -20.80 3.39 -2.45
N LEU A 574 -20.52 2.94 -3.68
CA LEU A 574 -21.55 2.44 -4.60
C LEU A 574 -22.33 1.26 -4.00
N PHE A 575 -21.62 0.27 -3.46
CA PHE A 575 -22.23 -0.92 -2.86
C PHE A 575 -22.93 -0.58 -1.54
N ALA A 576 -22.41 0.39 -0.80
CA ALA A 576 -23.03 0.92 0.42
C ALA A 576 -24.42 1.49 0.14
N GLY A 577 -24.51 2.39 -0.85
CA GLY A 577 -25.77 2.99 -1.28
C GLY A 577 -26.75 1.96 -1.85
N TYR A 578 -26.25 1.02 -2.67
CA TYR A 578 -27.07 -0.06 -3.23
C TYR A 578 -27.71 -0.92 -2.14
N SER A 579 -26.91 -1.36 -1.16
CA SER A 579 -27.37 -2.18 -0.05
C SER A 579 -28.39 -1.44 0.82
N SER A 580 -28.07 -0.22 1.25
CA SER A 580 -28.93 0.56 2.15
C SER A 580 -30.28 0.89 1.52
N ALA A 581 -30.30 1.33 0.25
CA ALA A 581 -31.54 1.67 -0.44
C ALA A 581 -32.40 0.44 -0.76
N ARG A 582 -31.79 -0.69 -1.10
CA ARG A 582 -32.52 -1.93 -1.39
C ARG A 582 -33.17 -2.51 -0.13
N LEU A 583 -32.44 -2.51 0.99
CA LEU A 583 -32.99 -2.94 2.28
C LEU A 583 -34.09 -1.99 2.76
N TYR A 584 -33.92 -0.68 2.55
CA TYR A 584 -34.94 0.31 2.90
C TYR A 584 -36.24 0.12 2.13
N LYS A 585 -36.13 -0.21 0.83
CA LYS A 585 -37.29 -0.53 0.00
C LYS A 585 -38.02 -1.78 0.47
N MET A 586 -37.29 -2.79 0.95
CA MET A 586 -37.87 -4.01 1.55
C MET A 586 -38.73 -3.67 2.78
N PHE A 587 -38.29 -2.70 3.59
CA PHE A 587 -39.06 -2.19 4.73
C PHE A 587 -40.18 -1.19 4.35
N LYS A 588 -40.59 -1.16 3.08
CA LYS A 588 -41.64 -0.28 2.53
C LYS A 588 -41.30 1.22 2.61
N GLY A 589 -40.01 1.57 2.71
CA GLY A 589 -39.54 2.94 2.67
C GLY A 589 -39.59 3.55 1.26
N THR A 590 -39.99 4.82 1.16
CA THR A 590 -40.15 5.55 -0.12
C THR A 590 -39.07 6.63 -0.33
N GLU A 591 -38.55 7.22 0.75
CA GLU A 591 -37.59 8.34 0.73
C GLU A 591 -36.13 7.91 0.50
N TRP A 592 -35.82 7.23 -0.61
CA TRP A 592 -34.48 6.68 -0.85
C TRP A 592 -33.35 7.72 -0.85
N LYS A 593 -33.63 8.97 -1.26
CA LYS A 593 -32.64 10.08 -1.25
C LYS A 593 -32.18 10.41 0.17
N LYS A 594 -33.08 10.33 1.15
CA LYS A 594 -32.78 10.60 2.56
C LYS A 594 -31.88 9.52 3.16
N ILE A 595 -32.12 8.26 2.80
CA ILE A 595 -31.25 7.14 3.21
C ILE A 595 -29.89 7.24 2.55
N ALA A 596 -29.82 7.53 1.25
CA ALA A 596 -28.56 7.75 0.56
C ALA A 596 -27.72 8.86 1.22
N LEU A 597 -28.37 9.98 1.57
CA LEU A 597 -27.73 11.07 2.29
C LEU A 597 -27.23 10.62 3.68
N ARG A 598 -28.06 9.93 4.47
CA ARG A 598 -27.63 9.43 5.79
C ARG A 598 -26.48 8.43 5.67
N THR A 599 -26.49 7.52 4.71
CA THR A 599 -25.38 6.58 4.44
C THR A 599 -24.09 7.31 4.09
N ALA A 600 -24.15 8.35 3.25
CA ALA A 600 -22.97 9.08 2.82
C ALA A 600 -22.35 9.98 3.91
N PHE A 601 -23.13 10.36 4.94
CA PHE A 601 -22.70 11.36 5.93
C PHE A 601 -22.52 10.82 7.35
N MET A 602 -23.25 9.78 7.77
CA MET A 602 -23.27 9.40 9.19
C MET A 602 -21.90 8.92 9.67
N PHE A 603 -21.33 7.92 9.01
CA PHE A 603 -20.02 7.38 9.39
C PHE A 603 -18.86 8.30 8.99
N PRO A 604 -18.74 8.79 7.72
CA PRO A 604 -17.68 9.72 7.36
C PRO A 604 -17.71 11.02 8.17
N GLY A 605 -18.90 11.54 8.49
CA GLY A 605 -19.06 12.76 9.28
C GLY A 605 -18.62 12.60 10.73
N SER A 606 -18.95 11.48 11.37
CA SER A 606 -18.46 11.20 12.73
C SER A 606 -16.94 11.02 12.76
N VAL A 607 -16.37 10.30 11.78
CA VAL A 607 -14.91 10.12 11.67
C VAL A 607 -14.22 11.46 11.41
N PHE A 608 -14.76 12.28 10.50
CA PHE A 608 -14.22 13.60 10.21
C PHE A 608 -14.28 14.52 11.43
N ALA A 609 -15.36 14.49 12.22
CA ALA A 609 -15.48 15.29 13.44
C ALA A 609 -14.41 14.90 14.49
N VAL A 610 -14.25 13.60 14.76
CA VAL A 610 -13.21 13.12 15.69
C VAL A 610 -11.83 13.47 15.14
N PHE A 611 -11.56 13.15 13.88
CA PHE A 611 -10.29 13.45 13.22
C PHE A 611 -9.96 14.95 13.23
N PHE A 612 -10.93 15.83 13.00
CA PHE A 612 -10.73 17.27 13.03
C PHE A 612 -10.31 17.76 14.43
N VAL A 613 -10.98 17.28 15.48
CA VAL A 613 -10.61 17.61 16.86
C VAL A 613 -9.20 17.10 17.19
N LEU A 614 -8.90 15.85 16.84
CA LEU A 614 -7.57 15.28 17.03
C LEU A 614 -6.50 16.07 16.27
N ASN A 615 -6.76 16.43 15.01
CA ASN A 615 -5.83 17.20 14.19
C ASN A 615 -5.60 18.61 14.75
N ALA A 616 -6.63 19.26 15.30
CA ALA A 616 -6.49 20.55 15.96
C ALA A 616 -5.58 20.49 17.21
N LEU A 617 -5.67 19.40 17.99
CA LEU A 617 -4.76 19.16 19.12
C LEU A 617 -3.31 18.94 18.66
N ILE A 618 -3.10 18.14 17.61
CA ILE A 618 -1.77 17.89 17.03
C ILE A 618 -1.17 19.20 16.48
N TRP A 619 -2.00 20.04 15.86
CA TRP A 619 -1.59 21.35 15.36
C TRP A 619 -1.17 22.30 16.49
N GLY A 620 -1.90 22.29 17.62
CA GLY A 620 -1.53 23.03 18.83
C GLY A 620 -0.15 22.65 19.38
N GLU A 621 0.22 21.37 19.28
CA GLU A 621 1.53 20.84 19.68
C GLU A 621 2.65 21.04 18.64
N LYS A 622 2.35 21.71 17.51
CA LYS A 622 3.28 21.92 16.37
C LYS A 622 3.92 20.62 15.86
N SER A 623 3.18 19.52 15.93
CA SER A 623 3.64 18.22 15.48
C SER A 623 3.52 18.09 13.96
N SER A 624 4.48 17.41 13.34
CA SER A 624 4.48 17.11 11.89
C SER A 624 3.38 16.14 11.46
N GLY A 625 2.78 15.43 12.42
CA GLY A 625 1.62 14.57 12.22
C GLY A 625 0.34 15.36 11.96
N ALA A 626 0.35 16.68 12.14
CA ALA A 626 -0.76 17.53 11.77
C ALA A 626 -0.93 17.46 10.25
N VAL A 627 -2.12 17.04 9.82
CA VAL A 627 -2.47 16.97 8.41
C VAL A 627 -2.64 18.41 7.89
N PRO A 628 -1.90 18.81 6.84
CA PRO A 628 -1.96 20.16 6.30
C PRO A 628 -3.35 20.52 5.78
N PHE A 629 -3.67 21.82 5.79
CA PHE A 629 -4.95 22.33 5.28
C PHE A 629 -5.24 21.87 3.84
N GLY A 630 -4.24 21.86 2.96
CA GLY A 630 -4.40 21.40 1.58
C GLY A 630 -4.83 19.93 1.49
N THR A 631 -4.28 19.07 2.35
CA THR A 631 -4.65 17.65 2.41
C THR A 631 -6.05 17.46 3.00
N MET A 632 -6.41 18.24 4.03
CA MET A 632 -7.77 18.22 4.57
C MET A 632 -8.80 18.65 3.51
N PHE A 633 -8.48 19.69 2.74
CA PHE A 633 -9.32 20.14 1.62
C PHE A 633 -9.46 19.05 0.56
N ALA A 634 -8.36 18.38 0.18
CA ALA A 634 -8.39 17.27 -0.76
C ALA A 634 -9.28 16.10 -0.27
N LEU A 635 -9.24 15.76 1.02
CA LEU A 635 -10.12 14.74 1.60
C LEU A 635 -11.60 15.15 1.56
N VAL A 636 -11.91 16.42 1.81
CA VAL A 636 -13.27 16.97 1.69
C VAL A 636 -13.74 16.91 0.23
N VAL A 637 -12.91 17.29 -0.73
CA VAL A 637 -13.23 17.17 -2.16
C VAL A 637 -13.44 15.71 -2.56
N LEU A 638 -12.62 14.79 -2.07
CA LEU A 638 -12.78 13.35 -2.32
C LEU A 638 -14.10 12.82 -1.72
N TRP A 639 -14.47 13.29 -0.54
CA TRP A 639 -15.72 12.90 0.13
C TRP A 639 -16.95 13.45 -0.59
N PHE A 640 -17.06 14.77 -0.76
CA PHE A 640 -18.24 15.41 -1.34
C PHE A 640 -18.30 15.33 -2.86
N GLY A 641 -17.14 15.37 -3.53
CA GLY A 641 -17.04 15.38 -4.99
C GLY A 641 -17.13 14.00 -5.64
N ILE A 642 -16.72 12.93 -4.94
CA ILE A 642 -16.69 11.57 -5.50
C ILE A 642 -17.52 10.59 -4.65
N SER A 643 -17.23 10.47 -3.36
CA SER A 643 -17.87 9.46 -2.50
C SER A 643 -19.39 9.65 -2.37
N VAL A 644 -19.84 10.88 -2.07
CA VAL A 644 -21.28 11.18 -1.97
C VAL A 644 -22.03 10.86 -3.26
N PRO A 645 -21.63 11.35 -4.46
CA PRO A 645 -22.26 10.96 -5.72
C PRO A 645 -22.31 9.45 -5.95
N LEU A 646 -21.22 8.72 -5.67
CA LEU A 646 -21.18 7.26 -5.83
C LEU A 646 -22.21 6.54 -4.95
N VAL A 647 -22.37 6.98 -3.69
CA VAL A 647 -23.42 6.45 -2.80
C VAL A 647 -24.82 6.70 -3.38
N PHE A 648 -25.06 7.90 -3.94
CA PHE A 648 -26.33 8.22 -4.59
C PHE A 648 -26.60 7.38 -5.83
N VAL A 649 -25.59 7.15 -6.69
CA VAL A 649 -25.69 6.26 -7.85
C VAL A 649 -26.04 4.84 -7.40
N GLY A 650 -25.34 4.34 -6.38
CA GLY A 650 -25.60 3.02 -5.80
C GLY A 650 -27.03 2.91 -5.27
N ALA A 651 -27.47 3.89 -4.49
CA ALA A 651 -28.81 3.95 -3.94
C ALA A 651 -29.90 4.03 -5.01
N TYR A 652 -29.67 4.80 -6.07
CA TYR A 652 -30.57 4.88 -7.21
C TYR A 652 -30.75 3.54 -7.91
N VAL A 653 -29.64 2.83 -8.17
CA VAL A 653 -29.66 1.49 -8.78
C VAL A 653 -30.34 0.49 -7.85
N GLY A 654 -30.03 0.52 -6.56
CA GLY A 654 -30.62 -0.37 -5.54
C GLY A 654 -32.12 -0.17 -5.40
N PHE A 655 -32.59 1.08 -5.41
CA PHE A 655 -34.02 1.40 -5.26
C PHE A 655 -34.84 1.10 -6.52
N ARG A 656 -34.23 1.10 -7.71
CA ARG A 656 -34.90 0.71 -8.96
C ARG A 656 -35.15 -0.79 -9.06
N LYS A 657 -34.34 -1.62 -8.41
CA LYS A 657 -34.57 -3.08 -8.37
C LYS A 657 -35.86 -3.41 -7.61
N PRO A 658 -36.56 -4.50 -7.96
CA PRO A 658 -37.72 -4.95 -7.18
C PRO A 658 -37.31 -5.24 -5.73
N ALA A 659 -38.20 -4.94 -4.80
CA ALA A 659 -37.98 -5.28 -3.40
C ALA A 659 -37.86 -6.81 -3.26
N PRO A 660 -36.93 -7.34 -2.46
CA PRO A 660 -36.94 -8.76 -2.13
C PRO A 660 -38.30 -9.13 -1.52
N GLU A 661 -38.98 -10.12 -2.08
CA GLU A 661 -40.25 -10.62 -1.53
C GLU A 661 -39.99 -11.42 -0.27
N ASP A 662 -40.80 -11.24 0.77
CA ASP A 662 -40.67 -12.03 2.00
C ASP A 662 -41.24 -13.44 1.79
N PRO A 663 -40.60 -14.49 2.34
CA PRO A 663 -41.08 -15.86 2.16
C PRO A 663 -42.50 -16.11 2.72
N VAL A 664 -42.91 -15.31 3.71
CA VAL A 664 -44.19 -15.45 4.41
C VAL A 664 -44.86 -14.09 4.56
N LYS A 665 -46.19 -14.05 4.44
CA LYS A 665 -46.98 -12.83 4.63
C LYS A 665 -47.09 -12.48 6.12
N THR A 666 -47.02 -11.19 6.41
CA THR A 666 -47.19 -10.69 7.78
C THR A 666 -48.65 -10.50 8.16
N ASN A 667 -49.01 -10.89 9.39
CA ASN A 667 -50.34 -10.70 9.95
C ASN A 667 -50.65 -9.22 10.20
N LYS A 668 -51.93 -8.84 10.30
CA LYS A 668 -52.31 -7.45 10.60
C LYS A 668 -52.00 -7.07 12.05
N ILE A 669 -52.27 -7.97 12.99
CA ILE A 669 -52.09 -7.74 14.43
C ILE A 669 -50.81 -8.45 14.87
N PRO A 670 -49.88 -7.75 15.56
CA PRO A 670 -48.67 -8.37 16.08
C PRO A 670 -49.00 -9.31 17.25
N ARG A 671 -48.40 -10.50 17.27
CA ARG A 671 -48.45 -11.40 18.42
C ARG A 671 -47.72 -10.78 19.63
N GLN A 672 -48.24 -11.03 20.82
CA GLN A 672 -47.58 -10.65 22.07
C GLN A 672 -46.38 -11.57 22.34
N ILE A 673 -45.23 -10.99 22.66
CA ILE A 673 -44.01 -11.74 23.00
C ILE A 673 -44.12 -12.22 24.46
N PRO A 674 -43.93 -13.52 24.74
CA PRO A 674 -43.98 -14.05 26.10
C PRO A 674 -42.79 -13.56 26.94
N GLU A 675 -42.93 -13.62 28.27
CA GLU A 675 -41.83 -13.28 29.18
C GLU A 675 -40.62 -14.19 28.95
N GLN A 676 -39.49 -13.57 28.69
CA GLN A 676 -38.25 -14.27 28.36
C GLN A 676 -37.48 -14.64 29.63
N ALA A 677 -36.81 -15.78 29.61
CA ALA A 677 -35.87 -16.15 30.68
C ALA A 677 -34.74 -15.11 30.80
N TRP A 678 -34.15 -14.99 32.01
CA TRP A 678 -33.15 -13.96 32.31
C TRP A 678 -31.96 -13.94 31.33
N TYR A 679 -31.50 -15.13 30.89
CA TYR A 679 -30.38 -15.28 29.96
C TYR A 679 -30.75 -14.94 28.50
N MET A 680 -32.04 -14.83 28.19
CA MET A 680 -32.56 -14.35 26.90
C MET A 680 -32.89 -12.86 26.91
N ASN A 681 -32.58 -12.15 28.00
CA ASN A 681 -32.68 -10.69 28.01
C ASN A 681 -31.82 -10.10 26.87
N PRO A 682 -32.35 -9.14 26.07
CA PRO A 682 -31.62 -8.56 24.95
C PRO A 682 -30.23 -8.03 25.31
N ALA A 683 -30.08 -7.31 26.43
CA ALA A 683 -28.80 -6.74 26.81
C ALA A 683 -27.75 -7.82 27.12
N PHE A 684 -28.17 -8.85 27.87
CA PHE A 684 -27.29 -9.94 28.26
C PHE A 684 -26.87 -10.80 27.06
N SER A 685 -27.82 -11.18 26.19
CA SER A 685 -27.49 -12.01 25.02
C SER A 685 -26.61 -11.27 24.01
N ILE A 686 -26.83 -9.95 23.85
CA ILE A 686 -26.02 -9.12 22.95
C ILE A 686 -24.58 -9.05 23.44
N LEU A 687 -24.35 -8.86 24.74
CA LEU A 687 -23.01 -8.77 25.30
C LEU A 687 -22.28 -10.13 25.19
N ILE A 688 -22.91 -11.22 25.62
CA ILE A 688 -22.29 -12.56 25.54
C ILE A 688 -21.95 -12.94 24.09
N GLY A 689 -22.83 -12.63 23.14
CA GLY A 689 -22.59 -12.94 21.73
C GLY A 689 -21.35 -12.27 21.14
N GLY A 690 -20.93 -11.12 21.68
CA GLY A 690 -19.75 -10.39 21.22
C GLY A 690 -18.42 -10.93 21.73
N ILE A 691 -18.42 -11.76 22.79
CA ILE A 691 -17.20 -12.30 23.40
C ILE A 691 -16.47 -13.25 22.44
N LEU A 692 -17.21 -14.11 21.73
CA LEU A 692 -16.61 -15.12 20.84
C LEU A 692 -15.96 -14.51 19.59
N PRO A 693 -16.61 -13.60 18.84
CA PRO A 693 -15.95 -12.90 17.74
C PRO A 693 -14.73 -12.10 18.17
N PHE A 694 -14.75 -11.50 19.37
CA PHE A 694 -13.59 -10.81 19.93
C PHE A 694 -12.46 -11.79 20.28
N GLY A 695 -12.77 -12.91 20.92
CA GLY A 695 -11.80 -13.95 21.28
C GLY A 695 -11.08 -14.52 20.05
N ALA A 696 -11.79 -14.67 18.93
CA ALA A 696 -11.22 -15.16 17.66
C ALA A 696 -10.18 -14.22 17.02
N VAL A 697 -10.15 -12.93 17.40
CA VAL A 697 -9.23 -11.93 16.82
C VAL A 697 -8.27 -11.32 17.84
N PHE A 698 -8.41 -11.67 19.11
CA PHE A 698 -7.71 -11.01 20.22
C PHE A 698 -6.18 -11.02 20.09
N ILE A 699 -5.59 -12.15 19.71
CA ILE A 699 -4.14 -12.28 19.59
C ILE A 699 -3.61 -11.47 18.40
N GLU A 700 -4.28 -11.51 17.26
CA GLU A 700 -3.88 -10.68 16.11
C GLU A 700 -4.08 -9.19 16.40
N LEU A 701 -5.13 -8.83 17.14
CA LEU A 701 -5.33 -7.46 17.60
C LEU A 701 -4.15 -6.98 18.46
N PHE A 702 -3.58 -7.81 19.33
CA PHE A 702 -2.38 -7.47 20.10
C PHE A 702 -1.19 -7.13 19.17
N PHE A 703 -0.96 -7.91 18.13
CA PHE A 703 0.11 -7.66 17.17
C PHE A 703 -0.14 -6.40 16.32
N ILE A 704 -1.38 -6.18 15.89
CA ILE A 704 -1.79 -4.97 15.16
C ILE A 704 -1.55 -3.73 16.02
N LEU A 705 -1.98 -3.75 17.29
CA LEU A 705 -1.76 -2.63 18.22
C LEU A 705 -0.27 -2.40 18.47
N THR A 706 0.50 -3.46 18.66
CA THR A 706 1.96 -3.38 18.84
C THR A 706 2.64 -2.79 17.61
N SER A 707 2.24 -3.18 16.41
CA SER A 707 2.79 -2.63 15.17
C SER A 707 2.48 -1.13 15.01
N ILE A 708 1.23 -0.74 15.22
CA ILE A 708 0.78 0.65 15.04
C ILE A 708 1.40 1.57 16.10
N TRP A 709 1.38 1.17 17.37
CA TRP A 709 1.77 2.04 18.48
C TRP A 709 3.23 1.90 18.91
N LEU A 710 3.87 0.75 18.73
CA LEU A 710 5.31 0.57 19.02
C LEU A 710 6.20 0.66 17.77
N GLN A 711 5.62 1.06 16.62
CA GLN A 711 6.34 1.33 15.37
C GLN A 711 7.14 0.12 14.85
N GLN A 712 6.58 -1.07 15.04
CA GLN A 712 7.14 -2.32 14.51
C GLN A 712 6.48 -2.67 13.18
N PHE A 713 7.22 -3.27 12.24
CA PHE A 713 6.64 -3.71 10.97
C PHE A 713 5.79 -4.97 11.18
N TYR A 714 4.50 -4.91 10.86
CA TYR A 714 3.65 -6.08 10.72
C TYR A 714 3.59 -6.47 9.24
N TYR A 715 4.18 -7.62 8.90
CA TYR A 715 4.28 -8.09 7.52
C TYR A 715 3.77 -9.52 7.37
N ILE A 716 2.57 -9.74 7.88
CA ILE A 716 1.96 -11.07 7.85
C ILE A 716 0.52 -10.94 7.34
N PHE A 717 0.39 -10.45 6.11
CA PHE A 717 -0.92 -10.29 5.47
C PHE A 717 -1.65 -11.63 5.25
N GLY A 718 -0.90 -12.74 5.11
CA GLY A 718 -1.45 -14.08 4.98
C GLY A 718 -2.21 -14.54 6.23
N PHE A 719 -1.60 -14.48 7.42
CA PHE A 719 -2.31 -14.85 8.67
C PHE A 719 -3.47 -13.89 8.96
N LEU A 720 -3.29 -12.59 8.69
CA LEU A 720 -4.37 -11.61 8.84
C LEU A 720 -5.60 -11.93 7.98
N PHE A 721 -5.40 -12.41 6.75
CA PHE A 721 -6.49 -12.84 5.87
C PHE A 721 -7.22 -14.07 6.43
N ILE A 722 -6.50 -15.07 6.93
CA ILE A 722 -7.09 -16.27 7.55
C ILE A 722 -7.92 -15.88 8.78
N VAL A 723 -7.38 -15.03 9.64
CA VAL A 723 -8.07 -14.55 10.85
C VAL A 723 -9.32 -13.73 10.48
N PHE A 724 -9.27 -12.95 9.40
CA PHE A 724 -10.45 -12.25 8.90
C PHE A 724 -11.55 -13.21 8.42
N VAL A 725 -11.20 -14.31 7.74
CA VAL A 725 -12.16 -15.36 7.35
C VAL A 725 -12.76 -16.03 8.59
N ILE A 726 -11.93 -16.36 9.59
CA ILE A 726 -12.39 -16.91 10.87
C ILE A 726 -13.38 -15.95 11.55
N LEU A 727 -13.06 -14.65 11.61
CA LEU A 727 -13.95 -13.63 12.17
C LEU A 727 -15.31 -13.59 11.48
N ILE A 728 -15.34 -13.69 10.13
CA ILE A 728 -16.60 -13.70 9.37
C ILE A 728 -17.46 -14.90 9.77
N ILE A 729 -16.85 -16.09 9.83
CA ILE A 729 -17.53 -17.34 10.18
C ILE A 729 -18.06 -17.26 11.62
N THR A 730 -17.20 -16.89 12.57
CA THR A 730 -17.59 -16.76 13.98
C THR A 730 -18.71 -15.74 14.18
N CYS A 731 -18.66 -14.58 13.52
CA CYS A 731 -19.74 -13.59 13.55
C CYS A 731 -21.05 -14.15 13.00
N ALA A 732 -21.00 -14.88 11.89
CA ALA A 732 -22.19 -15.48 11.28
C ALA A 732 -22.81 -16.55 12.18
N GLU A 733 -22.00 -17.47 12.69
CA GLU A 733 -22.47 -18.62 13.48
C GLU A 733 -23.08 -18.19 14.81
N ILE A 734 -22.41 -17.34 15.60
CA ILE A 734 -22.92 -16.91 16.90
C ILE A 734 -24.25 -16.17 16.77
N THR A 735 -24.37 -15.36 15.71
CA THR A 735 -25.59 -14.60 15.46
C THR A 735 -26.73 -15.52 15.02
N ILE A 736 -26.47 -16.51 14.15
CA ILE A 736 -27.47 -17.52 13.74
C ILE A 736 -27.96 -18.32 14.95
N VAL A 737 -27.05 -18.82 15.79
CA VAL A 737 -27.40 -19.61 16.98
C VAL A 737 -28.28 -18.81 17.94
N LEU A 738 -27.89 -17.57 18.26
CA LEU A 738 -28.66 -16.71 19.17
C LEU A 738 -30.00 -16.27 18.55
N CYS A 739 -30.04 -16.00 17.24
CA CYS A 739 -31.28 -15.71 16.52
C CYS A 739 -32.22 -16.91 16.52
N TYR A 740 -31.71 -18.13 16.34
CA TYR A 740 -32.54 -19.33 16.39
C TYR A 740 -33.15 -19.55 17.77
N PHE A 741 -32.35 -19.41 18.85
CA PHE A 741 -32.89 -19.52 20.20
C PHE A 741 -33.91 -18.42 20.51
N GLN A 742 -33.66 -17.18 20.07
CA GLN A 742 -34.63 -16.09 20.18
C GLN A 742 -35.96 -16.44 19.52
N LEU A 743 -35.93 -16.95 18.29
CA LEU A 743 -37.14 -17.36 17.56
C LEU A 743 -37.84 -18.54 18.24
N CYS A 744 -37.08 -19.51 18.78
CA CYS A 744 -37.65 -20.61 19.55
C CYS A 744 -38.38 -20.14 20.82
N SER A 745 -37.99 -19.00 21.37
CA SER A 745 -38.65 -18.35 22.51
C SER A 745 -39.77 -17.38 22.10
N GLU A 746 -40.27 -17.50 20.86
CA GLU A 746 -41.36 -16.69 20.28
C GLU A 746 -41.07 -15.17 20.19
N ASP A 747 -39.81 -14.76 20.29
CA ASP A 747 -39.40 -13.37 20.07
C ASP A 747 -39.00 -13.17 18.60
N TYR A 748 -39.82 -12.43 17.85
CA TYR A 748 -39.61 -12.14 16.43
C TYR A 748 -38.79 -10.86 16.16
N LEU A 749 -38.33 -10.14 17.18
CA LEU A 749 -37.59 -8.87 17.04
C LEU A 749 -36.08 -9.10 16.81
N TRP A 750 -35.74 -9.89 15.78
CA TRP A 750 -34.37 -10.34 15.54
C TRP A 750 -33.50 -9.34 14.75
N TRP A 751 -34.09 -8.38 14.01
CA TRP A 751 -33.37 -7.48 13.11
C TRP A 751 -32.23 -6.68 13.78
N TRP A 752 -32.52 -5.92 14.83
CA TRP A 752 -31.50 -5.17 15.57
C TRP A 752 -30.67 -6.09 16.46
N ARG A 753 -31.29 -7.13 17.02
CA ARG A 753 -30.62 -8.05 17.92
C ARG A 753 -29.49 -8.79 17.22
N SER A 754 -29.72 -9.29 16.00
CA SER A 754 -28.69 -9.92 15.17
C SER A 754 -27.54 -8.97 14.83
N TYR A 755 -27.84 -7.73 14.47
CA TYR A 755 -26.81 -6.72 14.21
C TYR A 755 -25.98 -6.41 15.47
N LEU A 756 -26.64 -6.20 16.61
CA LEU A 756 -25.97 -5.82 17.86
C LEU A 756 -25.19 -6.98 18.50
N THR A 757 -25.65 -8.22 18.36
CA THR A 757 -25.01 -9.41 18.92
C THR A 757 -23.57 -9.60 18.43
N SER A 758 -23.33 -9.45 17.13
CA SER A 758 -21.98 -9.50 16.56
C SER A 758 -21.27 -8.15 16.69
N GLY A 759 -22.00 -7.04 16.53
CA GLY A 759 -21.49 -5.68 16.69
C GLY A 759 -20.89 -5.39 18.08
N SER A 760 -21.42 -5.99 19.14
CA SER A 760 -20.96 -5.80 20.53
C SER A 760 -19.50 -6.21 20.74
N SER A 761 -18.93 -7.04 19.85
CA SER A 761 -17.49 -7.34 19.80
C SER A 761 -16.60 -6.08 19.76
N ALA A 762 -17.09 -4.97 19.20
CA ALA A 762 -16.40 -3.68 19.19
C ALA A 762 -16.23 -3.04 20.58
N LEU A 763 -17.15 -3.30 21.51
CA LEU A 763 -17.02 -2.85 22.90
C LEU A 763 -15.83 -3.54 23.56
N TYR A 764 -15.69 -4.86 23.37
CA TYR A 764 -14.56 -5.62 23.89
C TYR A 764 -13.24 -5.18 23.26
N LEU A 765 -13.23 -4.84 21.96
CA LEU A 765 -12.09 -4.22 21.30
C LEU A 765 -11.69 -2.90 21.99
N PHE A 766 -12.66 -2.03 22.29
CA PHE A 766 -12.38 -0.75 22.96
C PHE A 766 -11.88 -0.93 24.40
N LEU A 767 -12.49 -1.85 25.16
CA LEU A 767 -12.05 -2.19 26.52
C LEU A 767 -10.64 -2.77 26.53
N TYR A 768 -10.33 -3.63 25.56
CA TYR A 768 -8.98 -4.15 25.41
C TYR A 768 -7.98 -3.07 25.01
N ALA A 769 -8.36 -2.15 24.14
CA ALA A 769 -7.53 -0.99 23.81
C ALA A 769 -7.22 -0.15 25.06
N ALA A 770 -8.20 0.04 25.95
CA ALA A 770 -7.98 0.70 27.24
C ALA A 770 -7.03 -0.12 28.14
N PHE A 771 -7.22 -1.43 28.24
CA PHE A 771 -6.30 -2.31 28.98
C PHE A 771 -4.86 -2.26 28.43
N TYR A 772 -4.72 -2.28 27.10
CA TYR A 772 -3.43 -2.19 26.41
C TYR A 772 -2.72 -0.86 26.70
N PHE A 773 -3.47 0.25 26.72
CA PHE A 773 -2.95 1.57 27.07
C PHE A 773 -2.30 1.58 28.45
N PHE A 774 -2.96 1.02 29.48
CA PHE A 774 -2.44 1.05 30.85
C PHE A 774 -1.38 0.00 31.15
N THR A 775 -1.28 -1.08 30.36
CA THR A 775 -0.39 -2.21 30.66
C THR A 775 0.83 -2.31 29.75
N LYS A 776 0.76 -1.78 28.53
CA LYS A 776 1.82 -1.91 27.51
C LYS A 776 2.38 -0.58 27.04
N LEU A 777 1.59 0.49 27.05
CA LEU A 777 2.02 1.80 26.56
C LEU A 777 2.50 2.69 27.72
N GLU A 778 3.71 3.21 27.61
CA GLU A 778 4.28 4.17 28.55
C GLU A 778 4.02 5.61 28.09
N ILE A 779 2.74 5.95 27.86
CA ILE A 779 2.39 7.28 27.34
C ILE A 779 2.48 8.33 28.45
N THR A 780 3.32 9.35 28.24
CA THR A 780 3.57 10.40 29.23
C THR A 780 2.70 11.65 29.04
N LYS A 781 2.31 11.96 27.80
CA LYS A 781 1.60 13.21 27.47
C LYS A 781 0.09 13.00 27.35
N PRO A 782 -0.74 13.93 27.88
CA PRO A 782 -2.20 13.81 27.83
C PRO A 782 -2.75 13.88 26.40
N VAL A 783 -2.19 14.74 25.55
CA VAL A 783 -2.59 14.86 24.13
C VAL A 783 -2.44 13.53 23.39
N SER A 784 -1.36 12.81 23.66
CA SER A 784 -1.08 11.48 23.11
C SER A 784 -2.10 10.43 23.56
N GLY A 785 -2.54 10.50 24.83
CA GLY A 785 -3.62 9.68 25.34
C GLY A 785 -4.95 9.94 24.63
N VAL A 786 -5.31 11.22 24.43
CA VAL A 786 -6.52 11.61 23.68
C VAL A 786 -6.45 11.13 22.23
N LEU A 787 -5.29 11.22 21.58
CA LEU A 787 -5.07 10.69 20.24
C LEU A 787 -5.27 9.18 20.17
N TYR A 788 -4.68 8.45 21.12
CA TYR A 788 -4.84 7.01 21.22
C TYR A 788 -6.32 6.63 21.32
N PHE A 789 -7.04 7.15 22.32
CA PHE A 789 -8.45 6.81 22.51
C PHE A 789 -9.34 7.30 21.37
N GLY A 790 -9.02 8.43 20.74
CA GLY A 790 -9.77 8.93 19.59
C GLY A 790 -9.63 8.03 18.36
N TYR A 791 -8.41 7.57 18.03
CA TYR A 791 -8.20 6.62 16.94
C TYR A 791 -8.78 5.24 17.26
N MET A 792 -8.66 4.78 18.50
CA MET A 792 -9.25 3.50 18.92
C MET A 792 -10.78 3.55 18.92
N LEU A 793 -11.39 4.70 19.22
CA LEU A 793 -12.84 4.89 19.07
C LEU A 793 -13.27 4.77 17.60
N ILE A 794 -12.53 5.38 16.66
CA ILE A 794 -12.78 5.23 15.22
C ILE A 794 -12.66 3.76 14.80
N ALA A 795 -11.60 3.07 15.24
CA ALA A 795 -11.37 1.67 14.94
C ALA A 795 -12.50 0.77 15.48
N SER A 796 -12.91 0.96 16.74
CA SER A 796 -14.05 0.26 17.34
C SER A 796 -15.35 0.54 16.60
N TYR A 797 -15.61 1.79 16.17
CA TYR A 797 -16.82 2.12 15.44
C TYR A 797 -16.85 1.47 14.04
N ALA A 798 -15.71 1.44 13.35
CA ALA A 798 -15.58 0.69 12.08
C ALA A 798 -15.78 -0.81 12.29
N PHE A 799 -15.21 -1.38 13.37
CA PHE A 799 -15.39 -2.79 13.72
C PHE A 799 -16.85 -3.12 14.02
N PHE A 800 -17.57 -2.25 14.76
CA PHE A 800 -19.00 -2.38 15.02
C PHE A 800 -19.83 -2.40 13.73
N ALA A 801 -19.52 -1.51 12.77
CA ALA A 801 -20.20 -1.46 11.47
C ALA A 801 -19.98 -2.75 10.66
N LEU A 802 -18.76 -3.26 10.66
CA LEU A 802 -18.35 -4.46 9.95
C LEU A 802 -18.98 -5.73 10.56
N THR A 803 -18.71 -6.01 11.84
CA THR A 803 -19.15 -7.27 12.48
C THR A 803 -20.66 -7.33 12.60
N GLY A 804 -21.32 -6.21 12.94
CA GLY A 804 -22.78 -6.13 13.00
C GLY A 804 -23.45 -6.41 11.65
N THR A 805 -22.85 -5.95 10.55
CA THR A 805 -23.38 -6.21 9.20
C THR A 805 -23.22 -7.67 8.79
N ILE A 806 -22.11 -8.32 9.15
CA ILE A 806 -21.90 -9.75 8.90
C ILE A 806 -22.96 -10.57 9.65
N GLY A 807 -23.16 -10.31 10.95
CA GLY A 807 -24.18 -11.01 11.73
C GLY A 807 -25.60 -10.76 11.23
N PHE A 808 -25.92 -9.52 10.85
CA PHE A 808 -27.21 -9.18 10.25
C PHE A 808 -27.49 -9.97 8.98
N TYR A 809 -26.57 -9.99 8.01
CA TYR A 809 -26.78 -10.72 6.75
C TYR A 809 -26.84 -12.24 6.96
N ALA A 810 -26.05 -12.78 7.88
CA ALA A 810 -26.11 -14.19 8.24
C ALA A 810 -27.49 -14.57 8.78
N CYS A 811 -28.02 -13.79 9.73
CA CYS A 811 -29.39 -13.99 10.25
C CYS A 811 -30.48 -13.73 9.22
N PHE A 812 -30.33 -12.70 8.39
CA PHE A 812 -31.28 -12.39 7.33
C PHE A 812 -31.37 -13.53 6.30
N TRP A 813 -30.24 -14.13 5.93
CA TRP A 813 -30.24 -15.29 5.03
C TRP A 813 -30.81 -16.53 5.72
N PHE A 814 -30.39 -16.81 6.96
CA PHE A 814 -30.88 -17.93 7.75
C PHE A 814 -32.40 -17.89 7.97
N THR A 815 -32.93 -16.75 8.44
CA THR A 815 -34.38 -16.58 8.66
C THR A 815 -35.17 -16.78 7.37
N ARG A 816 -34.73 -16.18 6.26
CA ARG A 816 -35.39 -16.39 4.97
C ARG A 816 -35.36 -17.85 4.52
N LEU A 817 -34.25 -18.55 4.75
CA LEU A 817 -34.12 -19.96 4.41
C LEU A 817 -35.11 -20.82 5.21
N ILE A 818 -35.11 -20.70 6.55
CA ILE A 818 -35.97 -21.54 7.41
C ILE A 818 -37.46 -21.27 7.20
N TYR A 819 -37.86 -20.02 6.91
CA TYR A 819 -39.27 -19.69 6.66
C TYR A 819 -39.71 -19.95 5.21
N SER A 820 -38.78 -19.99 4.25
CA SER A 820 -39.08 -20.44 2.88
C SER A 820 -39.38 -21.93 2.79
N SER A 821 -38.86 -22.73 3.73
CA SER A 821 -39.15 -24.16 3.83
C SER A 821 -40.47 -24.48 4.53
N VAL A 822 -41.11 -23.51 5.21
CA VAL A 822 -42.41 -23.75 5.84
C VAL A 822 -43.48 -23.67 4.77
N LYS A 823 -44.14 -24.80 4.48
CA LYS A 823 -45.36 -24.83 3.68
C LYS A 823 -46.50 -24.27 4.53
N ILE A 824 -46.90 -23.04 4.24
CA ILE A 824 -48.05 -22.39 4.86
C ILE A 824 -49.02 -22.16 3.70
N ASP A 825 -50.11 -22.93 3.68
CA ASP A 825 -51.17 -22.81 2.67
C ASP A 825 -51.90 -21.46 2.73
#